data_AF-A0A1Q9F345-F1
#
_entry.id   AF-A0A1Q9F345-F1
#
_cell.length_a   1.000
_cell.length_b   1.000
_cell.length_c   1.000
_cell.angle_alpha   90.00
_cell.angle_beta   90.00
_cell.angle_gamma   90.00
#
_symmetry.space_group_name_H-M   'P 1'
#
loop_
_entity.id
_entity.type
_entity.pdbx_description
1 polymer ?
#
loop_
_entity_poly.entity_id
_entity_poly.type
_entity_poly.pdbx_seq_one_letter_code
_entity_poly.pdbx_strand_id
1 'polypeptide(L)'
;MGPDDNWLRLILDITPPECGPTRLRHRADNAFMVTMGARIIQMQSGFAMLESAYVQPNGSANIMMKNMMDLFVGAVAYLLWGYEIAHGATHATSFMDPGLDYSHWFCSFSYATTSATIDSGALAGRISFWAYVILSTVMTGFTYPLAARWCWGDGWLQQMGFVDFAGSAVVHVVGAVSALVAACFCGPRIGRFPDYRCWRGLGRHFFMERYDSKYYQVPQEPTEKNLFRPFVKCRHPVQLLFGTWLLLVGFLAFNPASTLAVTQDSDLVIARSSVCTLLSAAGGGLGGMLWSMATTRSSVVLVPEVSNAVIAALVASCGCCNIVSPVISMFIGFVGAVLALLCEELLIRLQIDDPVGAVSVHGPPGVWGALAVAFFAEPNCQSDLRGLFYGAGEAGWELLAVQLFGVISMAAMSAAITYISVILLDRSVGFRCSRACELIGLDFWEHQFDDGSVAGDNPMKRMSSFRKTFHRASSCCYCGGAPEVEEDSTPQPTITPSKAVGVASDLDHAEMSVKIRALEAKIEHLTMALQGVTSEDVFGGDISQSISQSFRAACINAYVDKMTDGPSKSHRAAQAEHDEGHQCAFLLSSIWGTAPPMLGLPDDRWVEQMSLQALPTCQPFRLRHRADVAFIVTMGARIIQMQSGFAMLESAYAQPNNSANIMMKNMLDLFIGVLAFYLFGYSIAYGDTHDVGFADTGYDLAHWFCSFSYATTAATINSGALAGRVAFFPYLVLSTVMTGVVYPISARLVWGGGWLQQMGFIDFAGSATVHLVGATSAVVATCFVGPRIGRFKEYRAWRAPWNVIFLEKNDDKYYREPEAPVEKKVFVPFRRCRHPVQLLFGTFLLLVGFLAFNPASTFATTADKDLTVAYSSVTTLLASAGAGVGGMLFSVVAARAAVVRVPELTNAVVGGLVASCACCTVIPIPIAPLVGFVAALLTLSFEELLARFQIDDAVGAVAAHGPSGAWGTLAVALFADKHCGDNHDYSGIFFGGGDAAWRLLGVQVLGILVLMAISLTSTYVLVMLVDLLFGFRVSRACELIGLDFWEHQFDDGSLDAGTHKATLYGLSKMREDLSRRSRYLEVSPKKWFTLPKGLSGSSAPGNLSEASTTDAEQFTGVAEPERDGQGTSSDRKMEELMRKVQVLEHQISLLTVGALRNAQSAEPGTFEDICGRGVRSEICIPPSPTEPSASEPKAQKVVD
;
A
#
# COMPACT_ATOMS: atom_id res chain seq x y z
N MET A 1 32.02 -10.95 53.91
CA MET A 1 32.69 -10.53 52.66
C MET A 1 33.86 -9.63 53.05
N GLY A 2 35.04 -9.92 52.54
CA GLY A 2 36.28 -9.18 52.85
C GLY A 2 36.68 -8.24 51.71
N PRO A 3 37.80 -7.50 51.84
CA PRO A 3 38.20 -6.48 50.86
C PRO A 3 38.75 -7.03 49.52
N ASP A 4 38.99 -8.34 49.43
CA ASP A 4 39.81 -8.93 48.36
C ASP A 4 39.01 -9.54 47.18
N ASP A 5 37.68 -9.44 47.17
CA ASP A 5 36.82 -9.94 46.08
C ASP A 5 36.84 -9.03 44.82
N ASN A 6 38.03 -8.55 44.42
CA ASN A 6 38.20 -7.55 43.36
C ASN A 6 38.39 -8.13 41.94
N TRP A 7 38.53 -9.45 41.78
CA TRP A 7 38.86 -10.07 40.48
C TRP A 7 37.76 -9.87 39.43
N LEU A 8 36.49 -9.91 39.85
CA LEU A 8 35.35 -9.69 38.96
C LEU A 8 35.26 -8.22 38.48
N ARG A 9 35.58 -7.27 39.36
CA ARG A 9 35.74 -5.85 38.98
C ARG A 9 36.90 -5.67 38.03
N LEU A 10 38.04 -6.29 38.33
CA LEU A 10 39.23 -6.19 37.49
C LEU A 10 38.96 -6.68 36.05
N ILE A 11 38.21 -7.77 35.86
CA ILE A 11 37.84 -8.26 34.51
C ILE A 11 36.91 -7.27 33.79
N LEU A 12 35.99 -6.61 34.51
CA LEU A 12 35.12 -5.57 33.96
C LEU A 12 35.89 -4.26 33.65
N ASP A 13 36.88 -3.91 34.47
CA ASP A 13 37.68 -2.67 34.37
C ASP A 13 38.84 -2.78 33.36
N ILE A 14 39.41 -3.98 33.13
CA ILE A 14 40.44 -4.22 32.09
C ILE A 14 39.83 -4.18 30.68
N THR A 15 38.51 -4.40 30.54
CA THR A 15 37.83 -4.22 29.26
C THR A 15 37.67 -2.72 29.00
N PRO A 16 38.29 -2.12 27.96
CA PRO A 16 38.16 -0.68 27.75
C PRO A 16 36.67 -0.32 27.58
N PRO A 17 36.16 0.70 28.30
CA PRO A 17 34.73 1.06 28.30
C PRO A 17 34.22 1.49 26.92
N GLU A 18 35.13 1.65 25.96
CA GLU A 18 34.87 2.02 24.59
C GLU A 18 34.43 0.86 23.68
N CYS A 19 34.62 -0.40 24.10
CA CYS A 19 34.42 -1.61 23.28
C CYS A 19 33.49 -2.68 23.92
N GLY A 20 32.54 -2.28 24.77
CA GLY A 20 31.60 -3.20 25.43
C GLY A 20 30.33 -3.57 24.60
N PRO A 21 29.66 -4.71 24.89
CA PRO A 21 28.41 -5.11 24.24
C PRO A 21 27.30 -4.06 24.27
N THR A 22 27.26 -3.22 25.30
CA THR A 22 26.28 -2.13 25.49
C THR A 22 26.35 -1.07 24.39
N ARG A 23 27.56 -0.72 23.91
CA ARG A 23 27.73 0.23 22.79
C ARG A 23 27.18 -0.34 21.47
N LEU A 24 27.32 -1.65 21.24
CA LEU A 24 26.81 -2.30 20.04
C LEU A 24 25.27 -2.31 20.03
N ARG A 25 24.64 -2.57 21.19
CA ARG A 25 23.18 -2.48 21.37
C ARG A 25 22.64 -1.11 21.01
N HIS A 26 23.16 -0.07 21.67
CA HIS A 26 22.74 1.31 21.45
C HIS A 26 22.91 1.76 19.99
N ARG A 27 23.94 1.26 19.29
CA ARG A 27 24.12 1.52 17.85
C ARG A 27 23.06 0.83 16.99
N ALA A 28 22.68 -0.41 17.30
CA ALA A 28 21.64 -1.15 16.60
C ALA A 28 20.25 -0.50 16.82
N ASP A 29 19.91 -0.15 18.06
CA ASP A 29 18.65 0.51 18.41
C ASP A 29 18.53 1.88 17.73
N ASN A 30 19.59 2.70 17.76
CA ASN A 30 19.62 3.98 17.04
C ASN A 30 19.45 3.82 15.53
N ALA A 31 20.16 2.87 14.92
CA ALA A 31 20.06 2.61 13.48
C ALA A 31 18.64 2.17 13.07
N PHE A 32 17.99 1.34 13.91
CA PHE A 32 16.60 0.93 13.73
C PHE A 32 15.63 2.11 13.85
N MET A 33 15.69 2.87 14.94
CA MET A 33 14.84 4.05 15.17
C MET A 33 14.95 5.09 14.06
N VAL A 34 16.17 5.42 13.62
CA VAL A 34 16.38 6.38 12.52
C VAL A 34 15.87 5.82 11.19
N THR A 35 16.11 4.54 10.89
CA THR A 35 15.64 3.90 9.66
C THR A 35 14.10 3.84 9.59
N MET A 36 13.44 3.56 10.71
CA MET A 36 11.98 3.51 10.76
C MET A 36 11.34 4.91 10.83
N GLY A 37 11.86 5.83 11.64
CA GLY A 37 11.37 7.22 11.70
C GLY A 37 11.41 7.91 10.34
N ALA A 38 12.46 7.67 9.54
CA ALA A 38 12.57 8.19 8.17
C ALA A 38 11.51 7.61 7.21
N ARG A 39 11.00 6.40 7.49
CA ARG A 39 9.90 5.77 6.74
C ARG A 39 8.53 6.23 7.21
N ILE A 40 8.36 6.49 8.50
CA ILE A 40 7.13 7.12 9.03
C ILE A 40 6.98 8.51 8.42
N ILE A 41 8.06 9.30 8.33
CA ILE A 41 8.05 10.60 7.64
C ILE A 41 7.64 10.47 6.15
N GLN A 42 7.87 9.32 5.50
CA GLN A 42 7.39 9.08 4.14
C GLN A 42 5.84 9.12 4.05
N MET A 43 5.12 8.82 5.13
CA MET A 43 3.65 8.94 5.21
C MET A 43 3.16 10.34 4.89
N GLN A 44 3.95 11.38 5.17
CA GLN A 44 3.65 12.77 4.84
C GLN A 44 3.38 12.97 3.34
N SER A 45 4.11 12.26 2.48
CA SER A 45 3.88 12.25 1.03
C SER A 45 2.61 11.47 0.65
N GLY A 46 2.26 10.44 1.44
CA GLY A 46 1.01 9.69 1.30
C GLY A 46 -0.21 10.54 1.63
N PHE A 47 -0.21 11.23 2.78
CA PHE A 47 -1.26 12.19 3.15
C PHE A 47 -1.40 13.29 2.09
N ALA A 48 -0.30 13.93 1.68
CA ALA A 48 -0.34 15.00 0.66
C ALA A 48 -1.03 14.57 -0.66
N MET A 49 -0.71 13.38 -1.17
CA MET A 49 -1.30 12.85 -2.42
C MET A 49 -2.74 12.36 -2.25
N LEU A 50 -3.04 11.80 -1.07
CA LEU A 50 -4.39 11.33 -0.76
C LEU A 50 -5.34 12.51 -0.60
N GLU A 51 -4.95 13.54 0.16
CA GLU A 51 -5.72 14.76 0.35
C GLU A 51 -5.86 15.57 -0.96
N SER A 52 -4.81 15.65 -1.78
CA SER A 52 -4.88 16.36 -3.07
C SER A 52 -5.90 15.73 -4.02
N ALA A 53 -6.20 14.43 -3.87
CA ALA A 53 -7.18 13.72 -4.68
C ALA A 53 -8.65 14.07 -4.36
N TYR A 54 -8.93 14.66 -3.20
CA TYR A 54 -10.28 15.03 -2.73
C TYR A 54 -10.58 16.55 -2.83
N VAL A 55 -9.60 17.36 -3.27
CA VAL A 55 -9.77 18.81 -3.51
C VAL A 55 -9.88 19.14 -5.00
N GLN A 56 -10.17 20.40 -5.31
CA GLN A 56 -10.14 20.91 -6.68
C GLN A 56 -8.67 21.10 -7.15
N PRO A 57 -8.37 21.06 -8.47
CA PRO A 57 -7.02 21.26 -8.99
C PRO A 57 -6.36 22.56 -8.53
N ASN A 58 -7.13 23.65 -8.43
CA ASN A 58 -6.74 24.96 -7.90
C ASN A 58 -6.65 25.04 -6.36
N GLY A 59 -6.55 23.89 -5.69
CA GLY A 59 -6.28 23.74 -4.27
C GLY A 59 -5.27 22.62 -3.96
N SER A 60 -4.69 21.98 -4.97
CA SER A 60 -3.80 20.84 -4.79
C SER A 60 -2.42 21.25 -4.28
N ALA A 61 -1.85 22.36 -4.76
CA ALA A 61 -0.54 22.84 -4.30
C ALA A 61 -0.60 23.29 -2.83
N ASN A 62 -1.71 23.91 -2.42
CA ASN A 62 -2.00 24.32 -1.04
C ASN A 62 -1.95 23.15 -0.07
N ILE A 63 -2.57 22.02 -0.44
CA ILE A 63 -2.57 20.78 0.35
C ILE A 63 -1.17 20.18 0.46
N MET A 64 -0.42 20.13 -0.64
CA MET A 64 0.97 19.66 -0.63
C MET A 64 1.86 20.53 0.27
N MET A 65 1.69 21.86 0.25
CA MET A 65 2.42 22.77 1.12
C MET A 65 2.03 22.65 2.59
N LYS A 66 0.75 22.45 2.92
CA LYS A 66 0.30 22.20 4.30
C LYS A 66 1.01 20.97 4.89
N ASN A 67 0.99 19.86 4.15
CA ASN A 67 1.69 18.63 4.51
C ASN A 67 3.21 18.83 4.65
N MET A 68 3.85 19.63 3.79
CA MET A 68 5.27 19.96 3.97
C MET A 68 5.53 20.79 5.23
N MET A 69 4.63 21.70 5.60
CA MET A 69 4.79 22.55 6.80
C MET A 69 4.57 21.80 8.10
N ASP A 70 3.75 20.74 8.12
CA ASP A 70 3.60 19.85 9.29
C ASP A 70 4.95 19.30 9.73
N LEU A 71 5.75 18.84 8.77
CA LEU A 71 7.10 18.35 9.03
C LEU A 71 8.01 19.45 9.58
N PHE A 72 8.07 20.62 8.94
CA PHE A 72 9.03 21.67 9.31
C PHE A 72 8.67 22.40 10.61
N VAL A 73 7.42 22.85 10.72
CA VAL A 73 6.96 23.60 11.90
C VAL A 73 6.72 22.66 13.08
N GLY A 74 6.23 21.44 12.80
CA GLY A 74 6.10 20.40 13.81
C GLY A 74 7.43 19.95 14.39
N ALA A 75 8.49 19.80 13.58
CA ALA A 75 9.82 19.46 14.09
C ALA A 75 10.33 20.53 15.06
N VAL A 76 10.14 21.82 14.73
CA VAL A 76 10.55 22.93 15.60
C VAL A 76 9.74 22.95 16.90
N ALA A 77 8.40 22.83 16.84
CA ALA A 77 7.54 22.81 18.03
C ALA A 77 7.82 21.61 18.94
N TYR A 78 8.07 20.44 18.33
CA TYR A 78 8.37 19.21 19.04
C TYR A 78 9.77 19.25 19.68
N LEU A 79 10.76 19.87 19.03
CA LEU A 79 12.08 20.09 19.63
C LEU A 79 12.04 21.08 20.80
N LEU A 80 11.34 22.21 20.64
CA LEU A 80 11.38 23.31 21.61
C LEU A 80 10.64 23.02 22.93
N TRP A 81 9.61 22.17 22.92
CA TRP A 81 8.89 21.78 24.15
C TRP A 81 8.11 20.47 24.02
N GLY A 82 7.66 20.06 22.82
CA GLY A 82 6.82 18.87 22.66
C GLY A 82 7.46 17.56 23.15
N TYR A 83 8.76 17.36 22.94
CA TYR A 83 9.45 16.15 23.40
C TYR A 83 9.55 16.06 24.93
N GLU A 84 9.84 17.17 25.61
CA GLU A 84 9.88 17.25 27.08
C GLU A 84 8.49 17.02 27.71
N ILE A 85 7.43 17.54 27.07
CA ILE A 85 6.06 17.26 27.48
C ILE A 85 5.77 15.76 27.39
N ALA A 86 6.13 15.14 26.25
CA ALA A 86 5.84 13.73 25.96
C ALA A 86 6.59 12.72 26.85
N HIS A 87 7.86 12.97 27.19
CA HIS A 87 8.69 11.95 27.85
C HIS A 87 9.27 12.36 29.22
N GLY A 88 8.99 13.58 29.68
CA GLY A 88 9.60 14.11 30.90
C GLY A 88 10.93 14.85 30.64
N ALA A 89 11.47 15.45 31.69
CA ALA A 89 12.51 16.48 31.55
C ALA A 89 13.94 15.95 31.79
N THR A 90 14.83 16.17 30.82
CA THR A 90 16.25 16.50 31.06
C THR A 90 16.46 18.01 30.92
N HIS A 91 15.78 18.78 31.77
CA HIS A 91 15.82 20.24 31.89
C HIS A 91 15.27 21.06 30.70
N ALA A 92 14.61 22.19 31.02
CA ALA A 92 13.80 23.01 30.13
C ALA A 92 14.58 23.89 29.12
N THR A 93 15.65 23.35 28.55
CA THR A 93 16.47 23.99 27.50
C THR A 93 17.01 22.93 26.52
N SER A 94 16.13 22.11 25.97
CA SER A 94 16.40 21.06 24.97
C SER A 94 17.25 21.48 23.75
N PHE A 95 17.37 22.78 23.46
CA PHE A 95 18.11 23.29 22.30
C PHE A 95 19.64 23.11 22.36
N MET A 96 20.21 22.77 23.53
CA MET A 96 21.66 22.55 23.70
C MET A 96 22.01 21.38 24.66
N ASP A 97 21.11 20.42 24.90
CA ASP A 97 21.41 19.29 25.78
C ASP A 97 22.25 18.22 25.04
N PRO A 98 23.52 17.96 25.43
CA PRO A 98 24.29 16.83 24.90
C PRO A 98 23.76 15.46 25.37
N GLY A 99 22.78 15.41 26.28
CA GLY A 99 22.08 14.23 26.75
C GLY A 99 20.81 13.84 25.97
N LEU A 100 20.39 14.61 24.96
CA LEU A 100 19.19 14.29 24.18
C LEU A 100 19.39 13.00 23.34
N ASP A 101 18.50 12.02 23.50
CA ASP A 101 18.43 10.88 22.56
C ASP A 101 17.82 11.33 21.23
N TYR A 102 18.69 11.74 20.31
CA TYR A 102 18.31 12.16 18.96
C TYR A 102 17.59 11.08 18.15
N SER A 103 17.83 9.79 18.41
CA SER A 103 17.22 8.69 17.65
C SER A 103 15.79 8.48 18.10
N HIS A 104 15.57 8.48 19.43
CA HIS A 104 14.23 8.44 20.02
C HIS A 104 13.44 9.72 19.72
N TRP A 105 14.07 10.90 19.80
CA TRP A 105 13.46 12.18 19.39
C TRP A 105 12.96 12.13 17.94
N PHE A 106 13.82 11.71 17.01
CA PHE A 106 13.47 11.66 15.58
C PHE A 106 12.38 10.62 15.28
N CYS A 107 12.42 9.46 15.94
CA CYS A 107 11.37 8.45 15.84
C CYS A 107 10.05 8.99 16.39
N SER A 108 10.01 9.47 17.64
CA SER A 108 8.77 9.93 18.30
C SER A 108 8.16 11.18 17.65
N PHE A 109 9.00 12.09 17.13
CA PHE A 109 8.57 13.21 16.29
C PHE A 109 7.74 12.75 15.08
N SER A 110 8.14 11.65 14.43
CA SER A 110 7.47 11.16 13.21
C SER A 110 6.01 10.73 13.46
N TYR A 111 5.66 10.29 14.67
CA TYR A 111 4.29 10.05 15.10
C TYR A 111 3.54 11.36 15.39
N ALA A 112 4.21 12.36 15.98
CA ALA A 112 3.63 13.67 16.26
C ALA A 112 3.14 14.38 14.99
N THR A 113 3.99 14.43 13.95
CA THR A 113 3.61 15.01 12.65
C THR A 113 2.50 14.19 11.98
N THR A 114 2.50 12.87 12.13
CA THR A 114 1.39 12.00 11.64
C THR A 114 0.06 12.31 12.34
N SER A 115 0.06 12.71 13.62
CA SER A 115 -1.18 13.13 14.30
C SER A 115 -1.73 14.46 13.77
N ALA A 116 -0.86 15.36 13.28
CA ALA A 116 -1.26 16.67 12.77
C ALA A 116 -1.91 16.61 11.37
N THR A 117 -1.45 15.71 10.49
CA THR A 117 -2.02 15.57 9.13
C THR A 117 -3.49 15.16 9.13
N ILE A 118 -3.96 14.47 10.18
CA ILE A 118 -5.36 14.07 10.33
C ILE A 118 -6.29 15.30 10.30
N ASP A 119 -5.85 16.45 10.83
CA ASP A 119 -6.58 17.71 10.74
C ASP A 119 -6.59 18.26 9.30
N SER A 120 -5.51 18.12 8.52
CA SER A 120 -5.46 18.59 7.12
C SER A 120 -6.52 17.92 6.26
N GLY A 121 -6.60 16.58 6.30
CA GLY A 121 -7.56 15.81 5.51
C GLY A 121 -9.02 16.18 5.79
N ALA A 122 -9.38 16.38 7.06
CA ALA A 122 -10.73 16.82 7.44
C ALA A 122 -11.03 18.27 7.04
N LEU A 123 -10.02 19.13 6.98
CA LEU A 123 -10.14 20.57 6.73
C LEU A 123 -9.81 20.98 5.28
N ALA A 124 -9.48 20.00 4.45
CA ALA A 124 -9.01 20.18 3.08
C ALA A 124 -9.92 21.08 2.23
N GLY A 125 -9.29 21.97 1.46
CA GLY A 125 -9.96 22.87 0.52
C GLY A 125 -10.70 24.08 1.13
N ARG A 126 -10.67 24.31 2.46
CA ARG A 126 -11.43 25.41 3.08
C ARG A 126 -10.84 26.08 4.34
N ILE A 127 -9.78 25.54 4.93
CA ILE A 127 -9.03 26.19 6.03
C ILE A 127 -7.96 27.16 5.49
N SER A 128 -7.82 28.32 6.14
CA SER A 128 -6.72 29.28 5.92
C SER A 128 -5.36 28.61 6.17
N PHE A 129 -4.37 28.86 5.30
CA PHE A 129 -3.03 28.27 5.44
C PHE A 129 -2.38 28.58 6.79
N TRP A 130 -2.43 29.84 7.24
CA TRP A 130 -1.83 30.24 8.51
C TRP A 130 -2.57 29.68 9.73
N ALA A 131 -3.91 29.57 9.64
CA ALA A 131 -4.68 28.93 10.71
C ALA A 131 -4.35 27.44 10.83
N TYR A 132 -4.14 26.76 9.70
CA TYR A 132 -3.69 25.37 9.68
C TYR A 132 -2.29 25.20 10.28
N VAL A 133 -1.31 26.01 9.87
CA VAL A 133 0.07 25.94 10.40
C VAL A 133 0.09 26.09 11.93
N ILE A 134 -0.68 27.03 12.49
CA ILE A 134 -0.76 27.20 13.94
C ILE A 134 -1.50 26.02 14.61
N LEU A 135 -2.57 25.49 14.02
CA LEU A 135 -3.26 24.30 14.54
C LEU A 135 -2.32 23.09 14.60
N SER A 136 -1.57 22.84 13.52
CA SER A 136 -0.53 21.80 13.43
C SER A 136 0.59 22.02 14.45
N THR A 137 1.02 23.26 14.68
CA THR A 137 1.97 23.63 15.75
C THR A 137 1.45 23.26 17.14
N VAL A 138 0.16 23.49 17.42
CA VAL A 138 -0.46 23.12 18.70
C VAL A 138 -0.64 21.60 18.82
N MET A 139 -0.97 20.90 17.73
CA MET A 139 -1.07 19.44 17.73
C MET A 139 0.30 18.80 18.05
N THR A 140 1.31 19.10 17.23
CA THR A 140 2.66 18.55 17.36
C THR A 140 3.37 19.01 18.63
N GLY A 141 3.21 20.27 19.03
CA GLY A 141 3.89 20.85 20.19
C GLY A 141 3.20 20.59 21.52
N PHE A 142 1.90 20.33 21.59
CA PHE A 142 1.17 20.26 22.87
C PHE A 142 0.13 19.14 22.96
N THR A 143 -0.82 19.07 22.02
CA THR A 143 -1.96 18.13 22.09
C THR A 143 -1.51 16.67 22.02
N TYR A 144 -0.74 16.31 20.99
CA TYR A 144 -0.18 14.96 20.87
C TYR A 144 0.84 14.65 21.98
N PRO A 145 1.82 15.52 22.31
CA PRO A 145 2.73 15.28 23.42
C PRO A 145 2.06 14.99 24.76
N LEU A 146 0.97 15.67 25.09
CA LEU A 146 0.26 15.43 26.35
C LEU A 146 -0.37 14.03 26.38
N ALA A 147 -0.96 13.58 25.27
CA ALA A 147 -1.49 12.22 25.13
C ALA A 147 -0.38 11.15 25.14
N ALA A 148 0.74 11.41 24.46
CA ALA A 148 1.92 10.55 24.46
C ALA A 148 2.49 10.41 25.88
N ARG A 149 2.55 11.50 26.66
CA ARG A 149 2.95 11.44 28.07
C ARG A 149 2.03 10.56 28.90
N TRP A 150 0.72 10.66 28.69
CA TRP A 150 -0.25 9.88 29.46
C TRP A 150 -0.06 8.37 29.26
N CYS A 151 0.29 7.93 28.05
CA CYS A 151 0.36 6.51 27.65
C CYS A 151 1.77 5.91 27.64
N TRP A 152 2.76 6.64 27.14
CA TRP A 152 4.13 6.15 26.87
C TRP A 152 5.18 6.81 27.76
N GLY A 153 4.95 8.04 28.20
CA GLY A 153 5.73 8.70 29.25
C GLY A 153 5.34 8.24 30.66
N ASP A 154 5.78 8.99 31.67
CA ASP A 154 5.53 8.75 33.11
C ASP A 154 4.07 8.96 33.57
N GLY A 155 3.12 9.02 32.63
CA GLY A 155 1.77 9.51 32.87
C GLY A 155 0.81 8.54 33.57
N TRP A 156 -0.31 9.10 33.99
CA TRP A 156 -1.29 8.41 34.83
C TRP A 156 -2.06 7.29 34.11
N LEU A 157 -2.21 7.33 32.78
CA LEU A 157 -2.85 6.24 32.03
C LEU A 157 -1.93 5.02 31.94
N GLN A 158 -0.64 5.21 31.69
CA GLN A 158 0.37 4.15 31.77
C GLN A 158 0.35 3.47 33.16
N GLN A 159 0.33 4.28 34.23
CA GLN A 159 0.26 3.77 35.61
C GLN A 159 -1.04 3.01 35.92
N MET A 160 -2.14 3.29 35.22
CA MET A 160 -3.39 2.51 35.30
C MET A 160 -3.37 1.23 34.46
N GLY A 161 -2.31 0.96 33.69
CA GLY A 161 -2.24 -0.17 32.77
C GLY A 161 -2.98 0.03 31.45
N PHE A 162 -3.13 1.29 31.00
CA PHE A 162 -3.62 1.57 29.65
C PHE A 162 -2.58 1.15 28.61
N VAL A 163 -3.03 0.44 27.57
CA VAL A 163 -2.18 -0.15 26.54
C VAL A 163 -2.59 0.38 25.16
N ASP A 164 -1.68 1.06 24.50
CA ASP A 164 -1.82 1.45 23.10
C ASP A 164 -0.43 1.35 22.48
N PHE A 165 -0.16 0.27 21.74
CA PHE A 165 1.22 -0.04 21.33
C PHE A 165 1.81 1.01 20.37
N ALA A 166 1.08 1.36 19.30
CA ALA A 166 1.55 2.28 18.25
C ALA A 166 0.69 3.55 18.07
N GLY A 167 -0.43 3.70 18.80
CA GLY A 167 -1.17 4.97 18.83
C GLY A 167 -2.59 4.93 18.24
N SER A 168 -3.31 3.81 18.35
CA SER A 168 -4.75 3.76 18.01
C SER A 168 -5.56 4.84 18.75
N ALA A 169 -5.24 5.13 20.01
CA ALA A 169 -5.79 6.26 20.75
C ALA A 169 -4.88 7.50 20.67
N VAL A 170 -3.59 7.36 21.00
CA VAL A 170 -2.62 8.48 21.17
C VAL A 170 -2.43 9.31 19.92
N VAL A 171 -2.41 8.68 18.74
CA VAL A 171 -2.30 9.35 17.43
C VAL A 171 -3.68 9.50 16.81
N HIS A 172 -4.40 8.39 16.65
CA HIS A 172 -5.56 8.37 15.75
C HIS A 172 -6.85 8.91 16.40
N VAL A 173 -7.18 8.57 17.66
CA VAL A 173 -8.33 9.21 18.34
C VAL A 173 -8.04 10.68 18.63
N VAL A 174 -6.82 11.02 19.10
CA VAL A 174 -6.44 12.42 19.36
C VAL A 174 -6.56 13.27 18.09
N GLY A 175 -5.97 12.84 16.97
CA GLY A 175 -6.10 13.53 15.69
C GLY A 175 -7.54 13.56 15.17
N ALA A 176 -8.26 12.45 15.18
CA ALA A 176 -9.65 12.40 14.68
C ALA A 176 -10.61 13.30 15.45
N VAL A 177 -10.42 13.45 16.76
CA VAL A 177 -11.27 14.31 17.59
C VAL A 177 -10.92 15.79 17.40
N SER A 178 -9.64 16.13 17.21
CA SER A 178 -9.24 17.47 16.78
C SER A 178 -9.90 17.79 15.44
N ALA A 179 -9.74 16.91 14.46
CA ALA A 179 -10.27 17.01 13.12
C ALA A 179 -11.80 17.16 13.10
N LEU A 180 -12.51 16.41 13.94
CA LEU A 180 -13.97 16.51 14.08
C LEU A 180 -14.41 17.87 14.65
N VAL A 181 -13.79 18.33 15.74
CA VAL A 181 -14.10 19.64 16.33
C VAL A 181 -13.79 20.76 15.32
N ALA A 182 -12.61 20.70 14.71
CA ALA A 182 -12.17 21.64 13.68
C ALA A 182 -13.13 21.65 12.48
N ALA A 183 -13.55 20.50 11.96
CA ALA A 183 -14.48 20.40 10.83
C ALA A 183 -15.88 20.94 11.17
N CYS A 184 -16.38 20.68 12.39
CA CYS A 184 -17.65 21.22 12.87
C CYS A 184 -17.63 22.76 12.97
N PHE A 185 -16.51 23.35 13.37
CA PHE A 185 -16.32 24.81 13.39
C PHE A 185 -16.07 25.40 12.00
N CYS A 186 -15.39 24.67 11.12
CA CYS A 186 -15.12 25.10 9.76
C CYS A 186 -16.42 25.17 8.93
N GLY A 187 -17.31 24.19 9.10
CA GLY A 187 -18.51 23.99 8.27
C GLY A 187 -18.18 23.30 6.93
N PRO A 188 -19.19 22.95 6.12
CA PRO A 188 -18.99 22.19 4.89
C PRO A 188 -18.35 23.00 3.76
N ARG A 189 -17.79 22.37 2.73
CA ARG A 189 -17.42 23.05 1.47
C ARG A 189 -18.65 23.57 0.73
N ILE A 190 -18.50 24.68 0.02
CA ILE A 190 -19.58 25.31 -0.76
C ILE A 190 -20.11 24.30 -1.81
N GLY A 191 -21.42 24.08 -1.82
CA GLY A 191 -22.10 23.15 -2.72
C GLY A 191 -21.98 21.67 -2.37
N ARG A 192 -21.34 21.29 -1.24
CA ARG A 192 -21.30 19.89 -0.78
C ARG A 192 -22.68 19.32 -0.44
N PHE A 193 -23.50 20.14 0.23
CA PHE A 193 -24.84 19.80 0.69
C PHE A 193 -25.83 20.88 0.18
N PRO A 194 -26.68 20.59 -0.83
CA PRO A 194 -27.64 21.57 -1.35
C PRO A 194 -28.62 22.09 -0.28
N ASP A 195 -29.11 21.16 0.55
CA ASP A 195 -30.06 21.41 1.65
C ASP A 195 -29.33 21.57 2.99
N TYR A 196 -28.17 22.23 3.00
CA TYR A 196 -27.41 22.44 4.24
C TYR A 196 -28.22 23.24 5.26
N ARG A 197 -28.44 22.66 6.44
CA ARG A 197 -29.06 23.33 7.58
C ARG A 197 -27.98 23.62 8.60
N CYS A 198 -27.69 24.91 8.83
CA CYS A 198 -26.60 25.29 9.71
C CYS A 198 -26.78 24.72 11.13
N TRP A 199 -25.72 24.07 11.62
CA TRP A 199 -25.69 23.34 12.88
C TRP A 199 -25.98 24.28 14.07
N ARG A 200 -27.08 24.03 14.80
CA ARG A 200 -27.57 24.92 15.87
C ARG A 200 -26.86 24.75 17.24
N GLY A 201 -25.67 24.13 17.24
CA GLY A 201 -24.91 23.70 18.43
C GLY A 201 -24.13 24.79 19.19
N LEU A 202 -23.10 24.38 19.94
CA LEU A 202 -22.41 25.19 20.99
C LEU A 202 -21.89 26.57 20.55
N GLY A 203 -21.60 26.80 19.26
CA GLY A 203 -21.03 28.06 18.74
C GLY A 203 -22.01 29.25 18.63
N ARG A 204 -23.23 29.13 19.15
CA ARG A 204 -24.39 30.03 18.94
C ARG A 204 -24.23 31.52 19.24
N HIS A 205 -23.13 31.95 19.85
CA HIS A 205 -22.96 33.33 20.33
C HIS A 205 -21.80 34.11 19.70
N PHE A 206 -21.07 33.53 18.73
CA PHE A 206 -19.85 34.17 18.20
C PHE A 206 -19.79 34.41 16.69
N PHE A 207 -20.65 33.81 15.84
CA PHE A 207 -20.39 33.70 14.39
C PHE A 207 -21.59 34.02 13.46
N MET A 208 -22.12 35.24 13.48
CA MET A 208 -23.43 35.54 12.84
C MET A 208 -23.53 35.26 11.32
N GLU A 209 -22.55 35.62 10.49
CA GLU A 209 -22.65 35.40 9.02
C GLU A 209 -22.65 33.92 8.61
N ARG A 210 -21.98 33.05 9.39
CA ARG A 210 -21.86 31.61 9.11
C ARG A 210 -23.14 30.82 9.41
N TYR A 211 -24.17 31.46 9.96
CA TYR A 211 -25.47 30.83 10.21
C TYR A 211 -26.44 30.86 9.02
N ASP A 212 -26.19 31.66 7.97
CA ASP A 212 -27.02 31.59 6.76
C ASP A 212 -26.62 30.36 5.92
N SER A 213 -27.55 29.42 5.78
CA SER A 213 -27.45 28.27 4.86
C SER A 213 -27.10 28.69 3.42
N LYS A 214 -27.50 29.89 2.98
CA LYS A 214 -27.20 30.42 1.64
C LYS A 214 -25.70 30.65 1.40
N TYR A 215 -24.90 30.84 2.45
CA TYR A 215 -23.44 30.95 2.33
C TYR A 215 -22.84 29.70 1.65
N TYR A 216 -23.31 28.53 2.07
CA TYR A 216 -22.85 27.22 1.62
C TYR A 216 -23.51 26.73 0.34
N GLN A 217 -24.55 27.42 -0.14
CA GLN A 217 -25.21 27.11 -1.41
C GLN A 217 -24.39 27.60 -2.60
N VAL A 218 -24.48 26.87 -3.71
CA VAL A 218 -23.89 27.24 -4.99
C VAL A 218 -24.53 28.54 -5.49
N PRO A 219 -23.75 29.55 -5.94
CA PRO A 219 -24.33 30.78 -6.47
C PRO A 219 -25.14 30.52 -7.75
N GLN A 220 -26.25 31.23 -7.91
CA GLN A 220 -27.18 30.99 -9.03
C GLN A 220 -26.96 31.88 -10.26
N GLU A 221 -26.12 32.91 -10.18
CA GLU A 221 -25.94 33.87 -11.28
C GLU A 221 -25.19 33.27 -12.48
N PRO A 222 -25.49 33.69 -13.74
CA PRO A 222 -24.91 33.10 -14.94
C PRO A 222 -23.39 33.23 -15.04
N THR A 223 -22.84 34.34 -14.55
CA THR A 223 -21.39 34.61 -14.50
C THR A 223 -20.67 33.74 -13.47
N GLU A 224 -21.33 33.42 -12.35
CA GLU A 224 -20.77 32.60 -11.26
C GLU A 224 -20.94 31.09 -11.51
N LYS A 225 -22.01 30.69 -12.20
CA LYS A 225 -22.21 29.30 -12.66
C LYS A 225 -21.07 28.78 -13.55
N ASN A 226 -20.48 29.65 -14.37
CA ASN A 226 -19.33 29.30 -15.22
C ASN A 226 -18.00 29.19 -14.43
N LEU A 227 -17.97 29.66 -13.18
CA LEU A 227 -16.81 29.56 -12.28
C LEU A 227 -16.88 28.30 -11.39
N PHE A 228 -18.08 27.80 -11.09
CA PHE A 228 -18.28 26.70 -10.15
C PHE A 228 -18.35 25.33 -10.84
N ARG A 229 -17.51 24.37 -10.42
CA ARG A 229 -17.59 22.96 -10.83
C ARG A 229 -18.36 22.15 -9.79
N PRO A 230 -19.29 21.24 -10.18
CA PRO A 230 -20.02 20.38 -9.26
C PRO A 230 -19.13 19.64 -8.26
N PHE A 231 -19.65 19.38 -7.07
CA PHE A 231 -18.95 18.59 -6.07
C PHE A 231 -18.84 17.12 -6.53
N VAL A 232 -17.62 16.59 -6.54
CA VAL A 232 -17.31 15.18 -6.84
C VAL A 232 -16.43 14.68 -5.69
N LYS A 233 -16.72 13.49 -5.13
CA LYS A 233 -16.05 12.97 -3.93
C LYS A 233 -14.54 12.89 -4.14
N CYS A 234 -14.06 12.12 -5.11
CA CYS A 234 -12.65 12.05 -5.50
C CYS A 234 -12.47 12.51 -6.96
N ARG A 235 -11.40 13.26 -7.26
CA ARG A 235 -11.06 13.75 -8.61
C ARG A 235 -9.84 13.07 -9.23
N HIS A 236 -8.90 12.58 -8.42
CA HIS A 236 -7.64 12.01 -8.90
C HIS A 236 -7.40 10.63 -8.27
N PRO A 237 -8.05 9.56 -8.76
CA PRO A 237 -8.01 8.23 -8.15
C PRO A 237 -6.60 7.62 -8.17
N VAL A 238 -5.78 7.99 -9.15
CA VAL A 238 -4.35 7.65 -9.21
C VAL A 238 -3.58 8.24 -8.03
N GLN A 239 -3.85 9.50 -7.66
CA GLN A 239 -3.21 10.14 -6.50
C GLN A 239 -3.72 9.55 -5.18
N LEU A 240 -5.02 9.30 -5.07
CA LEU A 240 -5.64 8.61 -3.92
C LEU A 240 -5.01 7.24 -3.68
N LEU A 241 -4.93 6.40 -4.71
CA LEU A 241 -4.38 5.05 -4.59
C LEU A 241 -2.89 5.06 -4.32
N PHE A 242 -2.13 5.96 -4.94
CA PHE A 242 -0.70 6.08 -4.65
C PHE A 242 -0.44 6.64 -3.24
N GLY A 243 -1.27 7.58 -2.76
CA GLY A 243 -1.26 8.03 -1.38
C GLY A 243 -1.55 6.90 -0.39
N THR A 244 -2.56 6.08 -0.67
CA THR A 244 -2.90 4.86 0.11
C THR A 244 -1.71 3.90 0.19
N TRP A 245 -1.02 3.68 -0.94
CA TRP A 245 0.19 2.86 -1.01
C TRP A 245 1.35 3.38 -0.14
N LEU A 246 1.59 4.70 -0.18
CA LEU A 246 2.64 5.33 0.62
C LEU A 246 2.34 5.28 2.12
N LEU A 247 1.06 5.44 2.51
CA LEU A 247 0.62 5.25 3.89
C LEU A 247 0.79 3.80 4.34
N LEU A 248 0.37 2.81 3.54
CA LEU A 248 0.55 1.39 3.83
C LEU A 248 2.02 1.02 4.09
N VAL A 249 2.94 1.45 3.20
CA VAL A 249 4.38 1.22 3.37
C VAL A 249 4.94 1.93 4.61
N GLY A 250 4.43 3.13 4.92
CA GLY A 250 4.78 3.85 6.14
C GLY A 250 4.30 3.15 7.41
N PHE A 251 3.09 2.57 7.41
CA PHE A 251 2.57 1.79 8.53
C PHE A 251 3.39 0.53 8.82
N LEU A 252 3.98 -0.09 7.80
CA LEU A 252 4.95 -1.19 7.94
C LEU A 252 6.28 -0.76 8.59
N ALA A 253 6.49 0.53 8.82
CA ALA A 253 7.52 1.05 9.72
C ALA A 253 6.93 1.56 11.05
N PHE A 254 5.79 2.26 11.00
CA PHE A 254 5.08 2.85 12.15
C PHE A 254 4.88 1.85 13.30
N ASN A 255 4.21 0.73 13.04
CA ASN A 255 3.91 -0.26 14.07
C ASN A 255 5.16 -0.97 14.63
N PRO A 256 6.09 -1.53 13.84
CA PRO A 256 7.29 -2.16 14.41
C PRO A 256 8.26 -1.16 15.07
N ALA A 257 8.25 0.11 14.65
CA ALA A 257 9.06 1.16 15.30
C ALA A 257 8.62 1.46 16.73
N SER A 258 7.36 1.18 17.09
CA SER A 258 6.84 1.40 18.45
C SER A 258 7.47 0.46 19.48
N THR A 259 8.25 -0.53 19.03
CA THR A 259 9.14 -1.33 19.87
C THR A 259 10.37 -0.55 20.37
N LEU A 260 10.73 0.56 19.71
CA LEU A 260 11.84 1.48 20.00
C LEU A 260 13.27 0.88 20.05
N ALA A 261 13.41 -0.45 20.12
CA ALA A 261 14.69 -1.15 20.22
C ALA A 261 14.65 -2.50 19.50
N VAL A 262 15.81 -2.96 19.04
CA VAL A 262 16.09 -4.32 18.55
C VAL A 262 16.71 -5.17 19.68
N THR A 263 17.14 -4.55 20.78
CA THR A 263 17.99 -5.21 21.78
C THR A 263 17.24 -5.80 22.98
N GLN A 264 15.92 -5.62 23.09
CA GLN A 264 15.11 -5.96 24.27
C GLN A 264 14.18 -7.17 24.03
N ASP A 265 14.73 -8.29 23.53
CA ASP A 265 13.94 -9.48 23.14
C ASP A 265 12.79 -9.14 22.16
N SER A 266 13.02 -8.14 21.31
CA SER A 266 12.01 -7.49 20.47
C SER A 266 11.85 -8.06 19.07
N ASP A 267 12.56 -9.14 18.73
CA ASP A 267 12.43 -9.84 17.44
C ASP A 267 10.99 -10.26 17.14
N LEU A 268 10.35 -10.95 18.08
CA LEU A 268 8.96 -11.39 17.94
C LEU A 268 7.99 -10.19 17.84
N VAL A 269 8.25 -9.09 18.54
CA VAL A 269 7.42 -7.88 18.48
C VAL A 269 7.53 -7.21 17.12
N ILE A 270 8.76 -6.99 16.63
CA ILE A 270 9.03 -6.36 15.33
C ILE A 270 8.40 -7.21 14.21
N ALA A 271 8.61 -8.53 14.22
CA ALA A 271 8.07 -9.40 13.19
C ALA A 271 6.55 -9.55 13.26
N ARG A 272 5.98 -9.82 14.45
CA ARG A 272 4.53 -9.96 14.64
C ARG A 272 3.80 -8.68 14.30
N SER A 273 4.25 -7.52 14.80
CA SER A 273 3.60 -6.24 14.51
C SER A 273 3.56 -5.95 13.01
N SER A 274 4.65 -6.20 12.26
CA SER A 274 4.67 -6.05 10.80
C SER A 274 3.70 -7.00 10.08
N VAL A 275 3.66 -8.28 10.45
CA VAL A 275 2.74 -9.28 9.87
C VAL A 275 1.28 -8.94 10.19
N CYS A 276 0.98 -8.61 11.45
CA CYS A 276 -0.34 -8.17 11.91
C CYS A 276 -0.81 -6.90 11.17
N THR A 277 0.06 -5.90 11.01
CA THR A 277 -0.24 -4.66 10.25
C THR A 277 -0.68 -4.97 8.83
N LEU A 278 0.05 -5.85 8.15
CA LEU A 278 -0.21 -6.24 6.75
C LEU A 278 -1.49 -7.08 6.60
N LEU A 279 -1.74 -8.00 7.54
CA LEU A 279 -2.96 -8.82 7.57
C LEU A 279 -4.19 -8.01 7.96
N SER A 280 -4.04 -7.03 8.86
CA SER A 280 -5.08 -6.03 9.15
C SER A 280 -5.45 -5.24 7.89
N ALA A 281 -4.46 -4.71 7.17
CA ALA A 281 -4.68 -4.00 5.91
C ALA A 281 -5.42 -4.86 4.87
N ALA A 282 -5.10 -6.15 4.78
CA ALA A 282 -5.81 -7.09 3.90
C ALA A 282 -7.27 -7.33 4.34
N GLY A 283 -7.53 -7.45 5.65
CA GLY A 283 -8.87 -7.45 6.22
C GLY A 283 -9.65 -6.17 5.88
N GLY A 284 -8.99 -5.01 5.92
CA GLY A 284 -9.55 -3.73 5.47
C GLY A 284 -9.88 -3.69 3.98
N GLY A 285 -8.94 -4.11 3.12
CA GLY A 285 -9.15 -4.18 1.67
C GLY A 285 -10.32 -5.07 1.27
N LEU A 286 -10.45 -6.24 1.90
CA LEU A 286 -11.62 -7.12 1.75
C LEU A 286 -12.90 -6.47 2.29
N GLY A 287 -12.83 -5.83 3.46
CA GLY A 287 -13.96 -5.11 4.08
C GLY A 287 -14.52 -4.02 3.17
N GLY A 288 -13.66 -3.17 2.62
CA GLY A 288 -14.04 -2.13 1.66
C GLY A 288 -14.60 -2.70 0.35
N MET A 289 -14.00 -3.76 -0.18
CA MET A 289 -14.51 -4.42 -1.40
C MET A 289 -15.92 -5.00 -1.19
N LEU A 290 -16.12 -5.77 -0.12
CA LEU A 290 -17.40 -6.39 0.22
C LEU A 290 -18.47 -5.35 0.57
N TRP A 291 -18.09 -4.29 1.29
CA TRP A 291 -18.97 -3.15 1.55
C TRP A 291 -19.46 -2.52 0.25
N SER A 292 -18.55 -2.22 -0.67
CA SER A 292 -18.88 -1.55 -1.93
C SER A 292 -19.81 -2.39 -2.82
N MET A 293 -19.57 -3.70 -2.88
CA MET A 293 -20.45 -4.63 -3.59
C MET A 293 -21.85 -4.71 -2.94
N ALA A 294 -21.92 -4.64 -1.60
CA ALA A 294 -23.17 -4.67 -0.85
C ALA A 294 -23.98 -3.35 -0.99
N THR A 295 -23.34 -2.19 -0.90
CA THR A 295 -23.98 -0.88 -1.03
C THR A 295 -24.45 -0.61 -2.46
N THR A 296 -23.62 -0.91 -3.46
CA THR A 296 -23.98 -0.76 -4.89
C THR A 296 -24.94 -1.85 -5.39
N ARG A 297 -25.11 -2.95 -4.63
CA ARG A 297 -25.82 -4.17 -5.04
C ARG A 297 -25.37 -4.67 -6.41
N SER A 298 -24.05 -4.75 -6.60
CA SER A 298 -23.41 -5.07 -7.86
C SER A 298 -21.98 -5.58 -7.65
N SER A 299 -21.26 -5.88 -8.74
CA SER A 299 -19.82 -6.20 -8.72
C SER A 299 -18.92 -4.96 -8.79
N VAL A 300 -19.47 -3.75 -8.62
CA VAL A 300 -18.70 -2.50 -8.61
C VAL A 300 -17.94 -2.37 -7.30
N VAL A 301 -16.70 -1.90 -7.39
CA VAL A 301 -15.83 -1.64 -6.24
C VAL A 301 -15.37 -0.19 -6.28
N LEU A 302 -15.86 0.64 -5.37
CA LEU A 302 -15.57 2.08 -5.34
C LEU A 302 -14.19 2.36 -4.75
N VAL A 303 -13.32 3.02 -5.52
CA VAL A 303 -11.94 3.36 -5.13
C VAL A 303 -11.85 4.06 -3.76
N PRO A 304 -12.66 5.11 -3.45
CA PRO A 304 -12.61 5.78 -2.15
C PRO A 304 -12.93 4.88 -0.96
N GLU A 305 -13.87 3.94 -1.13
CA GLU A 305 -14.30 3.07 -0.04
C GLU A 305 -13.21 2.05 0.31
N VAL A 306 -12.53 1.47 -0.70
CA VAL A 306 -11.41 0.56 -0.46
C VAL A 306 -10.20 1.29 0.12
N SER A 307 -9.82 2.45 -0.41
CA SER A 307 -8.72 3.26 0.16
C SER A 307 -8.95 3.60 1.63
N ASN A 308 -10.15 4.09 1.97
CA ASN A 308 -10.48 4.45 3.34
C ASN A 308 -10.57 3.22 4.26
N ALA A 309 -11.08 2.09 3.76
CA ALA A 309 -11.14 0.83 4.49
C ALA A 309 -9.75 0.26 4.84
N VAL A 310 -8.79 0.33 3.92
CA VAL A 310 -7.39 -0.08 4.15
C VAL A 310 -6.75 0.78 5.24
N ILE A 311 -6.91 2.10 5.18
CA ILE A 311 -6.33 3.03 6.16
C ILE A 311 -6.97 2.85 7.53
N ALA A 312 -8.29 2.70 7.58
CA ALA A 312 -9.02 2.39 8.82
C ALA A 312 -8.57 1.08 9.48
N ALA A 313 -8.26 0.05 8.68
CA ALA A 313 -7.76 -1.22 9.20
C ALA A 313 -6.32 -1.11 9.72
N LEU A 314 -5.46 -0.32 9.07
CA LEU A 314 -4.12 0.00 9.58
C LEU A 314 -4.22 0.67 10.95
N VAL A 315 -5.03 1.73 11.05
CA VAL A 315 -5.34 2.44 12.31
C VAL A 315 -5.84 1.51 13.43
N ALA A 316 -6.73 0.57 13.10
CA ALA A 316 -7.30 -0.37 14.07
C ALA A 316 -6.27 -1.39 14.59
N SER A 317 -5.17 -1.62 13.87
CA SER A 317 -4.12 -2.55 14.33
C SER A 317 -3.16 -1.95 15.36
N CYS A 318 -2.99 -0.62 15.37
CA CYS A 318 -1.92 0.06 16.11
C CYS A 318 -1.93 -0.21 17.62
N GLY A 319 -3.10 -0.31 18.25
CA GLY A 319 -3.22 -0.52 19.69
C GLY A 319 -2.74 -1.89 20.17
N CYS A 320 -2.74 -2.91 19.30
CA CYS A 320 -2.62 -4.31 19.73
C CYS A 320 -1.77 -5.21 18.83
N CYS A 321 -1.18 -4.73 17.72
CA CYS A 321 -0.52 -5.59 16.73
C CYS A 321 0.68 -6.40 17.25
N ASN A 322 1.24 -6.04 18.40
CA ASN A 322 2.29 -6.80 19.12
C ASN A 322 1.75 -7.98 19.95
N ILE A 323 0.49 -7.93 20.40
CA ILE A 323 -0.10 -8.84 21.41
C ILE A 323 -1.32 -9.64 20.91
N VAL A 324 -1.56 -9.65 19.59
CA VAL A 324 -2.61 -10.48 18.95
C VAL A 324 -2.00 -11.37 17.88
N SER A 325 -2.55 -12.56 17.67
CA SER A 325 -2.22 -13.38 16.50
C SER A 325 -2.60 -12.71 15.17
N PRO A 326 -1.90 -13.00 14.06
CA PRO A 326 -2.15 -12.32 12.78
C PRO A 326 -3.56 -12.50 12.21
N VAL A 327 -4.19 -13.66 12.43
CA VAL A 327 -5.58 -13.94 12.03
C VAL A 327 -6.57 -13.03 12.77
N ILE A 328 -6.33 -12.79 14.05
CA ILE A 328 -7.15 -11.87 14.85
C ILE A 328 -6.90 -10.42 14.42
N SER A 329 -5.66 -10.05 14.07
CA SER A 329 -5.36 -8.73 13.52
C SER A 329 -6.10 -8.45 12.20
N MET A 330 -6.19 -9.43 11.29
CA MET A 330 -7.04 -9.33 10.09
C MET A 330 -8.51 -9.05 10.43
N PHE A 331 -9.07 -9.72 11.43
CA PHE A 331 -10.45 -9.49 11.87
C PHE A 331 -10.64 -8.09 12.48
N ILE A 332 -9.70 -7.65 13.33
CA ILE A 332 -9.70 -6.29 13.91
C ILE A 332 -9.69 -5.24 12.80
N GLY A 333 -8.85 -5.43 11.78
CA GLY A 333 -8.81 -4.58 10.59
C GLY A 333 -10.11 -4.53 9.80
N PHE A 334 -10.72 -5.69 9.52
CA PHE A 334 -12.02 -5.78 8.85
C PHE A 334 -13.12 -5.02 9.62
N VAL A 335 -13.18 -5.17 10.95
CA VAL A 335 -14.15 -4.45 11.78
C VAL A 335 -13.85 -2.94 11.77
N GLY A 336 -12.58 -2.53 11.86
CA GLY A 336 -12.16 -1.14 11.73
C GLY A 336 -12.62 -0.50 10.42
N ALA A 337 -12.44 -1.19 9.29
CA ALA A 337 -12.92 -0.76 7.99
C ALA A 337 -14.45 -0.54 7.94
N VAL A 338 -15.23 -1.49 8.46
CA VAL A 338 -16.70 -1.36 8.52
C VAL A 338 -17.14 -0.18 9.40
N LEU A 339 -16.48 0.01 10.55
CA LEU A 339 -16.76 1.14 11.45
C LEU A 339 -16.44 2.50 10.80
N ALA A 340 -15.37 2.60 10.02
CA ALA A 340 -15.04 3.81 9.28
C ALA A 340 -16.09 4.15 8.21
N LEU A 341 -16.51 3.16 7.41
CA LEU A 341 -17.49 3.37 6.34
C LEU A 341 -18.88 3.71 6.90
N LEU A 342 -19.27 3.11 8.03
CA LEU A 342 -20.47 3.49 8.79
C LEU A 342 -20.38 4.92 9.34
N CYS A 343 -19.20 5.34 9.82
CA CYS A 343 -18.97 6.69 10.32
C CYS A 343 -19.01 7.73 9.21
N GLU A 344 -18.47 7.43 8.02
CA GLU A 344 -18.54 8.34 6.86
C GLU A 344 -20.00 8.64 6.49
N GLU A 345 -20.84 7.59 6.38
CA GLU A 345 -22.28 7.72 6.14
C GLU A 345 -23.00 8.49 7.26
N LEU A 346 -22.58 8.33 8.53
CA LEU A 346 -23.11 9.11 9.65
C LEU A 346 -22.73 10.59 9.55
N LEU A 347 -21.47 10.93 9.24
CA LEU A 347 -21.02 12.32 9.08
C LEU A 347 -21.77 13.02 7.94
N ILE A 348 -21.98 12.31 6.82
CA ILE A 348 -22.79 12.77 5.68
C ILE A 348 -24.24 13.08 6.12
N ARG A 349 -24.87 12.19 6.90
CA ARG A 349 -26.23 12.41 7.44
C ARG A 349 -26.31 13.58 8.44
N LEU A 350 -25.24 13.80 9.21
CA LEU A 350 -25.10 14.94 10.12
C LEU A 350 -24.72 16.25 9.40
N GLN A 351 -24.53 16.21 8.08
CA GLN A 351 -24.05 17.30 7.23
C GLN A 351 -22.67 17.87 7.65
N ILE A 352 -21.84 17.01 8.25
CA ILE A 352 -20.42 17.29 8.53
C ILE A 352 -19.63 16.88 7.28
N ASP A 353 -18.97 17.84 6.64
CA ASP A 353 -18.09 17.56 5.50
C ASP A 353 -16.71 17.18 6.02
N ASP A 354 -16.37 15.91 5.88
CA ASP A 354 -15.02 15.40 5.99
C ASP A 354 -14.57 15.04 4.56
N PRO A 355 -13.70 15.84 3.91
CA PRO A 355 -13.35 15.67 2.52
C PRO A 355 -12.79 14.32 2.15
N VAL A 356 -11.93 13.83 3.02
CA VAL A 356 -11.13 12.62 2.84
C VAL A 356 -11.78 11.43 3.55
N GLY A 357 -12.53 11.67 4.62
CA GLY A 357 -12.88 10.66 5.61
C GLY A 357 -11.84 10.55 6.73
N ALA A 358 -11.05 11.59 6.99
CA ALA A 358 -9.99 11.55 8.00
C ALA A 358 -10.54 11.28 9.42
N VAL A 359 -11.66 11.90 9.80
CA VAL A 359 -12.36 11.60 11.07
C VAL A 359 -12.89 10.17 11.06
N SER A 360 -13.43 9.70 9.95
CA SER A 360 -14.04 8.38 9.87
C SER A 360 -13.01 7.23 9.87
N VAL A 361 -11.85 7.39 9.22
CA VAL A 361 -10.78 6.38 9.18
C VAL A 361 -9.91 6.37 10.44
N HIS A 362 -9.79 7.49 11.17
CA HIS A 362 -8.96 7.56 12.36
C HIS A 362 -9.74 7.40 13.67
N GLY A 363 -10.95 7.94 13.78
CA GLY A 363 -11.71 8.00 15.04
C GLY A 363 -12.27 6.65 15.49
N PRO A 364 -13.38 6.16 14.91
CA PRO A 364 -13.95 4.86 15.28
C PRO A 364 -12.98 3.67 15.19
N PRO A 365 -12.10 3.57 14.15
CA PRO A 365 -11.13 2.48 14.09
C PRO A 365 -10.04 2.60 15.15
N GLY A 366 -9.63 3.81 15.54
CA GLY A 366 -8.71 4.05 16.66
C GLY A 366 -9.32 3.67 18.01
N VAL A 367 -10.59 4.05 18.25
CA VAL A 367 -11.35 3.58 19.42
C VAL A 367 -11.42 2.06 19.44
N TRP A 368 -11.74 1.43 18.31
CA TRP A 368 -11.83 -0.03 18.19
C TRP A 368 -10.48 -0.71 18.44
N GLY A 369 -9.38 -0.22 17.85
CA GLY A 369 -8.03 -0.79 18.04
C GLY A 369 -7.54 -0.72 19.49
N ALA A 370 -7.82 0.39 20.19
CA ALA A 370 -7.54 0.49 21.61
C ALA A 370 -8.41 -0.47 22.46
N LEU A 371 -9.71 -0.57 22.18
CA LEU A 371 -10.60 -1.50 22.89
C LEU A 371 -10.29 -2.97 22.57
N ALA A 372 -9.80 -3.28 21.36
CA ALA A 372 -9.47 -4.64 20.92
C ALA A 372 -8.43 -5.32 21.82
N VAL A 373 -7.49 -4.57 22.41
CA VAL A 373 -6.55 -5.04 23.44
C VAL A 373 -7.29 -5.82 24.53
N ALA A 374 -8.34 -5.25 25.11
CA ALA A 374 -9.05 -5.85 26.24
C ALA A 374 -9.83 -7.13 25.87
N PHE A 375 -10.15 -7.32 24.59
CA PHE A 375 -10.82 -8.52 24.11
C PHE A 375 -9.84 -9.62 23.66
N PHE A 376 -8.77 -9.21 22.97
CA PHE A 376 -7.95 -10.08 22.12
C PHE A 376 -6.48 -10.19 22.51
N ALA A 377 -6.01 -9.52 23.58
CA ALA A 377 -4.64 -9.72 24.07
C ALA A 377 -4.38 -11.21 24.36
N GLU A 378 -3.45 -11.80 23.62
CA GLU A 378 -3.28 -13.25 23.56
C GLU A 378 -2.15 -13.67 24.52
N PRO A 379 -2.42 -14.60 25.47
CA PRO A 379 -1.40 -15.07 26.39
C PRO A 379 -0.24 -15.71 25.62
N ASN A 380 0.99 -15.52 26.12
CA ASN A 380 2.26 -15.88 25.48
C ASN A 380 2.71 -14.96 24.33
N CYS A 381 1.98 -13.89 23.98
CA CYS A 381 2.42 -12.91 22.97
C CYS A 381 3.35 -11.80 23.52
N GLN A 382 4.27 -12.15 24.43
CA GLN A 382 5.18 -11.29 25.23
C GLN A 382 4.58 -10.48 26.39
N SER A 383 3.27 -10.47 26.57
CA SER A 383 2.65 -9.85 27.75
C SER A 383 1.94 -10.88 28.62
N ASP A 384 1.99 -10.69 29.94
CA ASP A 384 1.08 -11.36 30.89
C ASP A 384 -0.37 -10.86 30.79
N LEU A 385 -0.60 -9.80 29.98
CA LEU A 385 -1.93 -9.30 29.63
C LEU A 385 -2.73 -10.39 28.93
N ARG A 386 -3.98 -10.54 29.37
CA ARG A 386 -4.91 -11.53 28.83
C ARG A 386 -6.22 -10.83 28.50
N GLY A 387 -6.70 -11.02 27.27
CA GLY A 387 -7.98 -10.50 26.82
C GLY A 387 -9.15 -11.31 27.37
N LEU A 388 -10.33 -10.69 27.41
CA LEU A 388 -11.57 -11.32 27.86
C LEU A 388 -11.86 -12.66 27.17
N PHE A 389 -11.60 -12.77 25.87
CA PHE A 389 -11.83 -14.02 25.11
C PHE A 389 -10.81 -15.13 25.39
N TYR A 390 -9.69 -14.81 26.05
CA TYR A 390 -8.70 -15.78 26.51
C TYR A 390 -8.88 -16.19 27.98
N GLY A 391 -9.98 -15.79 28.63
CA GLY A 391 -10.29 -16.21 30.01
C GLY A 391 -9.55 -15.40 31.07
N ALA A 392 -9.49 -14.08 30.92
CA ALA A 392 -8.88 -13.14 31.85
C ALA A 392 -9.69 -12.88 33.15
N GLY A 393 -10.97 -13.28 33.20
CA GLY A 393 -11.83 -13.06 34.36
C GLY A 393 -12.04 -11.58 34.67
N GLU A 394 -11.97 -11.20 35.95
CA GLU A 394 -12.16 -9.82 36.42
C GLU A 394 -11.09 -8.87 35.86
N ALA A 395 -9.82 -9.30 35.76
CA ALA A 395 -8.73 -8.51 35.20
C ALA A 395 -8.96 -8.09 33.74
N GLY A 396 -9.68 -8.90 32.94
CA GLY A 396 -10.07 -8.53 31.59
C GLY A 396 -11.14 -7.42 31.54
N TRP A 397 -12.03 -7.38 32.54
CA TRP A 397 -13.02 -6.30 32.68
C TRP A 397 -12.39 -5.01 33.21
N GLU A 398 -11.41 -5.12 34.12
CA GLU A 398 -10.59 -3.99 34.56
C GLU A 398 -9.81 -3.40 33.38
N LEU A 399 -9.13 -4.24 32.58
CA LEU A 399 -8.45 -3.80 31.36
C LEU A 399 -9.44 -3.11 30.40
N LEU A 400 -10.63 -3.67 30.15
CA LEU A 400 -11.64 -3.00 29.31
C LEU A 400 -12.07 -1.64 29.86
N ALA A 401 -12.23 -1.52 31.18
CA ALA A 401 -12.58 -0.26 31.82
C ALA A 401 -11.47 0.79 31.71
N VAL A 402 -10.20 0.38 31.87
CA VAL A 402 -9.02 1.23 31.68
C VAL A 402 -8.88 1.67 30.22
N GLN A 403 -9.02 0.75 29.26
CA GLN A 403 -8.99 1.08 27.83
C GLN A 403 -10.09 2.08 27.45
N LEU A 404 -11.32 1.85 27.91
CA LEU A 404 -12.44 2.76 27.66
C LEU A 404 -12.21 4.14 28.30
N PHE A 405 -11.73 4.17 29.55
CA PHE A 405 -11.44 5.43 30.26
C PHE A 405 -10.34 6.24 29.57
N GLY A 406 -9.23 5.59 29.18
CA GLY A 406 -8.13 6.24 28.48
C GLY A 406 -8.53 6.84 27.15
N VAL A 407 -9.28 6.10 26.33
CA VAL A 407 -9.85 6.60 25.06
C VAL A 407 -10.74 7.83 25.29
N ILE A 408 -11.64 7.78 26.28
CA ILE A 408 -12.54 8.91 26.60
C ILE A 408 -11.73 10.12 27.09
N SER A 409 -10.74 9.93 27.95
CA SER A 409 -9.91 11.02 28.47
C SER A 409 -9.05 11.67 27.38
N MET A 410 -8.43 10.90 26.48
CA MET A 410 -7.70 11.44 25.33
C MET A 410 -8.61 12.21 24.37
N ALA A 411 -9.80 11.67 24.08
CA ALA A 411 -10.80 12.34 23.24
C ALA A 411 -11.27 13.67 23.89
N ALA A 412 -11.60 13.66 25.18
CA ALA A 412 -12.02 14.86 25.91
C ALA A 412 -10.92 15.94 25.95
N MET A 413 -9.66 15.54 26.14
CA MET A 413 -8.50 16.43 26.11
C MET A 413 -8.31 17.06 24.71
N SER A 414 -8.33 16.24 23.66
CA SER A 414 -8.16 16.72 22.28
C SER A 414 -9.28 17.69 21.90
N ALA A 415 -10.54 17.32 22.20
CA ALA A 415 -11.70 18.18 21.95
C ALA A 415 -11.58 19.52 22.67
N ALA A 416 -11.16 19.54 23.94
CA ALA A 416 -11.02 20.76 24.73
C ALA A 416 -9.91 21.68 24.19
N ILE A 417 -8.73 21.13 23.88
CA ILE A 417 -7.60 21.91 23.35
C ILE A 417 -7.96 22.47 21.97
N THR A 418 -8.46 21.64 21.04
CA THR A 418 -8.81 22.10 19.69
C THR A 418 -9.97 23.09 19.70
N TYR A 419 -10.97 22.93 20.57
CA TYR A 419 -12.05 23.91 20.74
C TYR A 419 -11.51 25.30 21.14
N ILE A 420 -10.55 25.35 22.07
CA ILE A 420 -9.89 26.60 22.48
C ILE A 420 -9.06 27.17 21.32
N SER A 421 -8.22 26.35 20.69
CA SER A 421 -7.35 26.74 19.57
C SER A 421 -8.15 27.34 18.41
N VAL A 422 -9.23 26.68 17.97
CA VAL A 422 -10.05 27.15 16.86
C VAL A 422 -10.73 28.49 17.19
N ILE A 423 -11.19 28.70 18.42
CA ILE A 423 -11.77 29.99 18.85
C ILE A 423 -10.72 31.12 18.86
N LEU A 424 -9.49 30.82 19.28
CA LEU A 424 -8.39 31.80 19.27
C LEU A 424 -7.93 32.12 17.84
N LEU A 425 -7.84 31.11 16.98
CA LEU A 425 -7.51 31.26 15.55
C LEU A 425 -8.54 32.09 14.80
N ASP A 426 -9.82 31.80 15.00
CA ASP A 426 -10.91 32.51 14.32
C ASP A 426 -10.96 34.00 14.69
N ARG A 427 -10.57 34.36 15.93
CA ARG A 427 -10.47 35.75 16.39
C ARG A 427 -9.18 36.48 16.01
N SER A 428 -8.15 35.77 15.54
CA SER A 428 -6.82 36.35 15.29
C SER A 428 -6.47 36.41 13.80
N VAL A 429 -6.41 35.25 13.15
CA VAL A 429 -6.01 35.10 11.73
C VAL A 429 -7.16 34.70 10.81
N GLY A 430 -8.31 34.31 11.38
CA GLY A 430 -9.45 33.76 10.66
C GLY A 430 -9.24 32.27 10.36
N PHE A 431 -10.16 31.42 10.86
CA PHE A 431 -9.99 29.97 10.77
C PHE A 431 -10.35 29.43 9.38
N ARG A 432 -11.58 29.69 8.92
CA ARG A 432 -12.02 29.35 7.55
C ARG A 432 -11.56 30.43 6.56
N CYS A 433 -11.19 30.02 5.34
CA CYS A 433 -11.04 30.95 4.22
C CYS A 433 -12.38 31.64 3.86
N SER A 434 -12.30 32.78 3.17
CA SER A 434 -13.49 33.52 2.73
C SER A 434 -14.22 32.82 1.58
N ARG A 435 -15.53 33.11 1.40
CA ARG A 435 -16.35 32.52 0.33
C ARG A 435 -15.75 32.75 -1.06
N ALA A 436 -15.18 33.93 -1.30
CA ALA A 436 -14.53 34.26 -2.57
C ALA A 436 -13.22 33.48 -2.76
N CYS A 437 -12.43 33.31 -1.71
CA CYS A 437 -11.20 32.51 -1.73
C CYS A 437 -11.49 31.04 -2.09
N GLU A 438 -12.46 30.41 -1.44
CA GLU A 438 -12.87 29.03 -1.70
C GLU A 438 -13.40 28.82 -3.14
N LEU A 439 -14.12 29.80 -3.69
CA LEU A 439 -14.64 29.76 -5.06
C LEU A 439 -13.55 30.00 -6.13
N ILE A 440 -12.52 30.81 -5.83
CA ILE A 440 -11.44 31.11 -6.77
C ILE A 440 -10.37 30.01 -6.77
N GLY A 441 -10.10 29.40 -5.61
CA GLY A 441 -9.06 28.39 -5.37
C GLY A 441 -7.99 28.89 -4.40
N LEU A 442 -7.61 28.03 -3.46
CA LEU A 442 -6.57 28.33 -2.45
C LEU A 442 -5.17 28.48 -3.07
N ASP A 443 -4.88 27.77 -4.15
CA ASP A 443 -3.57 27.83 -4.84
C ASP A 443 -3.34 29.23 -5.43
N PHE A 444 -4.37 29.82 -6.04
CA PHE A 444 -4.31 31.18 -6.55
C PHE A 444 -4.36 32.22 -5.43
N TRP A 445 -5.28 32.06 -4.46
CA TRP A 445 -5.50 33.09 -3.43
C TRP A 445 -4.35 33.21 -2.43
N GLU A 446 -3.82 32.08 -1.93
CA GLU A 446 -2.79 32.09 -0.90
C GLU A 446 -1.37 32.06 -1.50
N HIS A 447 -1.19 31.46 -2.68
CA HIS A 447 0.13 31.15 -3.25
C HIS A 447 0.38 31.69 -4.66
N GLN A 448 -0.58 32.43 -5.23
CA GLN A 448 -0.50 33.06 -6.56
C GLN A 448 -0.24 32.06 -7.72
N PHE A 449 -0.55 30.78 -7.52
CA PHE A 449 -0.39 29.74 -8.53
C PHE A 449 -1.66 29.65 -9.39
N ASP A 450 -1.52 29.91 -10.69
CA ASP A 450 -2.59 29.75 -11.69
C ASP A 450 -2.39 28.43 -12.42
N ASP A 451 -3.34 27.51 -12.27
CA ASP A 451 -3.30 26.17 -12.88
C ASP A 451 -3.69 26.17 -14.37
N GLY A 452 -4.11 27.32 -14.92
CA GLY A 452 -4.55 27.45 -16.31
C GLY A 452 -5.82 26.66 -16.65
N SER A 453 -6.50 26.07 -15.66
CA SER A 453 -7.65 25.18 -15.87
C SER A 453 -8.94 25.91 -16.30
N VAL A 454 -8.89 27.24 -16.41
CA VAL A 454 -9.96 28.13 -16.83
C VAL A 454 -9.49 28.96 -18.02
N ALA A 455 -9.57 28.37 -19.21
CA ALA A 455 -9.21 29.04 -20.45
C ALA A 455 -10.08 30.28 -20.72
N GLY A 456 -9.48 31.47 -20.75
CA GLY A 456 -10.07 32.65 -21.38
C GLY A 456 -9.88 33.99 -20.67
N ASP A 457 -9.70 34.02 -19.35
CA ASP A 457 -9.65 35.28 -18.59
C ASP A 457 -8.40 35.43 -17.72
N ASN A 458 -7.79 36.62 -17.80
CA ASN A 458 -6.63 37.01 -16.99
C ASN A 458 -7.03 36.98 -15.49
N PRO A 459 -6.24 36.37 -14.58
CA PRO A 459 -6.56 36.32 -13.16
C PRO A 459 -6.79 37.71 -12.52
N MET A 460 -6.13 38.78 -12.99
CA MET A 460 -6.41 40.15 -12.54
C MET A 460 -7.78 40.67 -13.03
N LYS A 461 -8.26 40.26 -14.21
CA LYS A 461 -9.65 40.55 -14.62
C LYS A 461 -10.63 39.85 -13.69
N ARG A 462 -10.38 38.58 -13.34
CA ARG A 462 -11.19 37.79 -12.39
C ARG A 462 -11.28 38.51 -11.04
N MET A 463 -10.15 38.91 -10.48
CA MET A 463 -10.09 39.63 -9.20
C MET A 463 -10.74 41.02 -9.27
N SER A 464 -10.57 41.77 -10.36
CA SER A 464 -11.24 43.07 -10.54
C SER A 464 -12.76 42.96 -10.77
N SER A 465 -13.23 41.85 -11.37
CA SER A 465 -14.65 41.54 -11.52
C SER A 465 -15.27 41.16 -10.17
N PHE A 466 -14.63 40.25 -9.42
CA PHE A 466 -15.01 39.92 -8.03
C PHE A 466 -15.06 41.16 -7.14
N ARG A 467 -14.03 42.02 -7.19
CA ARG A 467 -13.95 43.25 -6.41
C ARG A 467 -15.09 44.23 -6.75
N LYS A 468 -15.48 44.34 -8.03
CA LYS A 468 -16.64 45.14 -8.46
C LYS A 468 -17.98 44.56 -7.98
N THR A 469 -18.13 43.23 -7.95
CA THR A 469 -19.35 42.58 -7.45
C THR A 469 -19.47 42.69 -5.93
N PHE A 470 -18.39 42.47 -5.18
CA PHE A 470 -18.40 42.51 -3.71
C PHE A 470 -18.44 43.92 -3.11
N HIS A 471 -17.90 44.96 -3.78
CA HIS A 471 -18.03 46.34 -3.28
C HIS A 471 -19.49 46.85 -3.21
N ARG A 472 -20.46 46.15 -3.80
CA ARG A 472 -21.90 46.41 -3.61
C ARG A 472 -22.53 45.68 -2.42
N ALA A 473 -21.82 44.75 -1.78
CA ALA A 473 -22.28 43.97 -0.64
C ALA A 473 -21.48 44.22 0.65
N SER A 474 -20.25 44.74 0.55
CA SER A 474 -19.30 44.85 1.66
C SER A 474 -19.37 46.19 2.43
N SER A 475 -20.56 46.60 2.88
CA SER A 475 -20.71 47.71 3.85
C SER A 475 -20.76 47.22 5.32
N CYS A 476 -20.53 45.93 5.55
CA CYS A 476 -20.50 45.32 6.88
C CYS A 476 -19.11 44.72 7.18
N CYS A 477 -18.49 45.20 8.27
CA CYS A 477 -17.44 44.55 9.06
C CYS A 477 -16.03 44.30 8.48
N TYR A 478 -15.19 45.35 8.64
CA TYR A 478 -13.83 45.29 9.20
C TYR A 478 -12.71 44.48 8.49
N CYS A 479 -11.96 45.20 7.64
CA CYS A 479 -10.50 45.18 7.70
C CYS A 479 -10.03 46.47 8.39
N GLY A 480 -9.09 46.38 9.33
CA GLY A 480 -8.63 47.55 10.08
C GLY A 480 -7.63 48.42 9.30
N GLY A 481 -7.97 49.69 9.09
CA GLY A 481 -7.01 50.81 9.09
C GLY A 481 -6.02 50.93 7.93
N ALA A 482 -6.46 51.57 6.84
CA ALA A 482 -5.60 52.47 6.06
C ALA A 482 -6.44 53.72 5.70
N PRO A 483 -5.99 54.95 6.00
CA PRO A 483 -6.74 56.16 5.64
C PRO A 483 -6.70 56.39 4.13
N GLU A 484 -7.85 56.77 3.57
CA GLU A 484 -7.95 57.18 2.17
C GLU A 484 -7.17 58.49 1.95
N VAL A 485 -6.41 58.53 0.85
CA VAL A 485 -5.86 59.77 0.28
C VAL A 485 -6.27 59.77 -1.19
N GLU A 486 -7.24 60.61 -1.54
CA GLU A 486 -7.42 61.06 -2.93
C GLU A 486 -6.34 62.11 -3.23
N GLU A 487 -5.64 61.98 -4.36
CA GLU A 487 -5.16 63.16 -5.10
C GLU A 487 -4.87 62.83 -6.58
N ASP A 488 -5.77 63.34 -7.42
CA ASP A 488 -5.66 63.98 -8.76
C ASP A 488 -4.44 63.76 -9.72
N SER A 489 -4.44 64.52 -10.81
CA SER A 489 -4.11 64.11 -12.19
C SER A 489 -2.73 64.51 -12.76
N THR A 490 -2.10 63.55 -13.47
CA THR A 490 -1.26 63.72 -14.71
C THR A 490 0.08 64.51 -14.64
N PRO A 491 0.98 64.42 -15.66
CA PRO A 491 1.26 63.36 -16.67
C PRO A 491 2.74 62.87 -16.67
N GLN A 492 3.09 61.92 -17.55
CA GLN A 492 4.47 61.41 -17.78
C GLN A 492 5.44 62.50 -18.29
N PRO A 493 6.78 62.29 -18.22
CA PRO A 493 7.46 61.74 -19.41
C PRO A 493 8.74 60.86 -19.20
N THR A 494 9.03 60.07 -20.24
CA THR A 494 10.35 59.62 -20.75
C THR A 494 11.30 58.74 -19.91
N ILE A 495 11.48 57.52 -20.42
CA ILE A 495 12.65 56.64 -20.22
C ILE A 495 13.80 57.11 -21.14
N THR A 496 15.04 57.14 -20.64
CA THR A 496 16.24 56.74 -21.41
C THR A 496 17.25 56.01 -20.51
N PRO A 497 18.03 55.03 -21.03
CA PRO A 497 18.91 54.20 -20.21
C PRO A 497 20.37 54.68 -20.19
N SER A 498 21.02 54.64 -19.02
CA SER A 498 22.37 54.08 -18.84
C SER A 498 22.92 54.28 -17.42
N LYS A 499 23.41 53.21 -16.81
CA LYS A 499 24.84 53.02 -16.46
C LYS A 499 25.01 51.77 -15.60
N ALA A 500 25.76 50.79 -16.13
CA ALA A 500 26.33 49.71 -15.35
C ALA A 500 27.76 50.10 -14.93
N VAL A 501 27.98 50.28 -13.63
CA VAL A 501 29.26 50.30 -12.89
C VAL A 501 28.88 49.95 -11.44
N GLY A 502 29.60 49.15 -10.66
CA GLY A 502 30.81 48.37 -10.90
C GLY A 502 31.14 47.57 -9.62
N VAL A 503 32.00 46.56 -9.74
CA VAL A 503 32.33 45.64 -8.64
C VAL A 503 33.45 46.20 -7.76
N ALA A 504 33.27 46.11 -6.44
CA ALA A 504 34.30 45.86 -5.42
C ALA A 504 33.60 45.12 -4.27
N SER A 505 33.91 43.88 -3.86
CA SER A 505 35.20 43.24 -3.56
C SER A 505 35.96 43.93 -2.43
N ASP A 506 35.65 43.55 -1.18
CA ASP A 506 36.61 43.46 -0.07
C ASP A 506 35.96 42.67 1.08
N LEU A 507 36.25 41.37 1.14
CA LEU A 507 36.14 40.54 2.34
C LEU A 507 37.40 39.66 2.38
N ASP A 508 38.15 39.76 3.46
CA ASP A 508 39.57 39.47 3.46
C ASP A 508 39.88 37.96 3.56
N HIS A 509 40.32 37.38 2.45
CA HIS A 509 40.72 35.96 2.37
C HIS A 509 42.03 35.64 3.12
N ALA A 510 42.79 36.64 3.59
CA ALA A 510 44.02 36.42 4.33
C ALA A 510 43.76 35.85 5.74
N GLU A 511 42.70 36.28 6.44
CA GLU A 511 42.51 35.91 7.85
C GLU A 511 41.99 34.48 8.05
N MET A 512 41.26 33.93 7.07
CA MET A 512 40.70 32.58 7.13
C MET A 512 41.74 31.50 6.78
N SER A 513 42.64 31.80 5.84
CA SER A 513 43.69 30.87 5.38
C SER A 513 44.88 30.73 6.35
N VAL A 514 45.03 31.65 7.30
CA VAL A 514 45.96 31.53 8.45
C VAL A 514 45.37 30.65 9.55
N LYS A 515 44.07 30.78 9.84
CA LYS A 515 43.38 29.98 10.88
C LYS A 515 43.25 28.51 10.52
N ILE A 516 43.06 28.19 9.23
CA ILE A 516 43.02 26.80 8.74
C ILE A 516 44.40 26.13 8.87
N ARG A 517 45.48 26.78 8.43
CA ARG A 517 46.85 26.24 8.56
C ARG A 517 47.32 26.08 10.01
N ALA A 518 46.85 26.94 10.91
CA ALA A 518 47.11 26.80 12.35
C ALA A 518 46.36 25.62 13.00
N LEU A 519 45.32 25.10 12.36
CA LEU A 519 44.60 23.90 12.77
C LEU A 519 45.27 22.64 12.22
N GLU A 520 45.66 22.65 10.94
CA GLU A 520 46.39 21.56 10.27
C GLU A 520 47.73 21.26 10.98
N ALA A 521 48.51 22.29 11.33
CA ALA A 521 49.77 22.12 12.05
C ALA A 521 49.61 21.54 13.48
N LYS A 522 48.44 21.70 14.12
CA LYS A 522 48.14 21.05 15.41
C LYS A 522 47.76 19.58 15.27
N ILE A 523 47.17 19.21 14.13
CA ILE A 523 46.79 17.83 13.83
C ILE A 523 48.04 16.99 13.49
N GLU A 524 49.00 17.53 12.72
CA GLU A 524 50.30 16.87 12.51
C GLU A 524 51.08 16.67 13.81
N HIS A 525 51.09 17.67 14.71
CA HIS A 525 51.82 17.57 15.98
C HIS A 525 51.25 16.53 16.96
N LEU A 526 49.93 16.27 16.90
CA LEU A 526 49.27 15.17 17.61
C LEU A 526 49.48 13.81 16.94
N THR A 527 49.59 13.79 15.60
CA THR A 527 49.85 12.55 14.85
C THR A 527 51.28 12.05 15.06
N MET A 528 52.28 12.95 15.19
CA MET A 528 53.67 12.57 15.50
C MET A 528 53.91 12.20 16.98
N ALA A 529 52.97 12.48 17.88
CA ALA A 529 53.05 12.03 19.28
C ALA A 529 52.62 10.57 19.49
N LEU A 530 52.08 9.91 18.44
CA LEU A 530 51.51 8.56 18.48
C LEU A 530 52.30 7.52 17.67
N GLN A 531 53.52 7.86 17.24
CA GLN A 531 54.44 6.92 16.56
C GLN A 531 55.80 6.91 17.27
N GLY A 532 55.92 6.09 18.32
CA GLY A 532 57.13 6.09 19.16
C GLY A 532 57.25 5.04 20.26
N VAL A 533 56.56 3.90 20.18
CA VAL A 533 56.83 2.74 21.06
C VAL A 533 56.81 1.45 20.24
N THR A 534 57.93 0.75 20.20
CA THR A 534 58.13 -0.53 19.50
C THR A 534 57.69 -1.73 20.33
N SER A 535 57.39 -2.84 19.65
CA SER A 535 56.56 -3.94 20.15
C SER A 535 57.28 -5.05 20.92
N GLU A 536 58.26 -4.76 21.80
CA GLU A 536 59.02 -5.84 22.48
C GLU A 536 59.42 -5.65 23.96
N ASP A 537 59.38 -4.44 24.56
CA ASP A 537 60.04 -4.19 25.87
C ASP A 537 59.14 -3.95 27.10
N VAL A 538 57.82 -4.17 27.01
CA VAL A 538 56.89 -3.88 28.14
C VAL A 538 56.07 -5.11 28.52
N PHE A 539 56.64 -5.90 29.44
CA PHE A 539 56.11 -7.10 30.11
C PHE A 539 56.06 -8.41 29.31
N GLY A 540 57.20 -9.09 29.27
CA GLY A 540 57.39 -10.41 29.93
C GLY A 540 56.46 -11.57 29.55
N GLY A 541 57.04 -12.60 28.93
CA GLY A 541 56.36 -13.85 28.60
C GLY A 541 56.07 -14.78 29.79
N ASP A 542 55.55 -15.97 29.44
CA ASP A 542 55.13 -17.08 30.30
C ASP A 542 53.95 -16.83 31.27
N ILE A 543 52.74 -17.06 30.73
CA ILE A 543 51.65 -17.90 31.31
C ILE A 543 50.42 -17.89 30.37
N SER A 544 50.20 -16.78 29.65
CA SER A 544 49.05 -16.60 28.73
C SER A 544 49.00 -17.60 27.56
N GLN A 545 50.16 -17.95 26.98
CA GLN A 545 50.22 -18.78 25.76
C GLN A 545 49.84 -20.25 25.99
N SER A 546 50.09 -20.79 27.19
CA SER A 546 49.80 -22.20 27.54
C SER A 546 48.30 -22.47 27.69
N ILE A 547 47.55 -21.50 28.24
CA ILE A 547 46.11 -21.60 28.43
C ILE A 547 45.36 -21.50 27.09
N SER A 548 45.78 -20.57 26.22
CA SER A 548 45.19 -20.38 24.89
C SER A 548 45.35 -21.59 23.96
N GLN A 549 46.52 -22.25 23.99
CA GLN A 549 46.76 -23.46 23.18
C GLN A 549 46.00 -24.69 23.71
N SER A 550 45.92 -24.87 25.03
CA SER A 550 45.18 -25.97 25.65
C SER A 550 43.66 -25.87 25.39
N PHE A 551 43.10 -24.65 25.42
CA PHE A 551 41.68 -24.44 25.14
C PHE A 551 41.36 -24.62 23.65
N ARG A 552 42.23 -24.15 22.73
CA ARG A 552 42.08 -24.42 21.29
C ARG A 552 42.13 -25.92 20.97
N ALA A 553 43.03 -26.69 21.59
CA ALA A 553 43.12 -28.13 21.37
C ALA A 553 41.84 -28.87 21.81
N ALA A 554 41.25 -28.49 22.95
CA ALA A 554 39.99 -29.07 23.43
C ALA A 554 38.80 -28.73 22.49
N CYS A 555 38.65 -27.47 22.08
CA CYS A 555 37.59 -27.06 21.15
C CYS A 555 37.74 -27.68 19.76
N ILE A 556 38.98 -27.83 19.25
CA ILE A 556 39.23 -28.46 17.95
C ILE A 556 38.91 -29.96 18.00
N ASN A 557 39.28 -30.68 19.05
CA ASN A 557 38.96 -32.11 19.16
C ASN A 557 37.44 -32.35 19.26
N ALA A 558 36.71 -31.53 20.04
CA ALA A 558 35.25 -31.60 20.11
C ALA A 558 34.54 -31.23 18.79
N TYR A 559 35.16 -30.40 17.96
CA TYR A 559 34.67 -30.05 16.62
C TYR A 559 34.98 -31.13 15.58
N VAL A 560 36.13 -31.80 15.69
CA VAL A 560 36.53 -32.92 14.81
C VAL A 560 35.69 -34.17 15.06
N ASP A 561 35.35 -34.50 16.31
CA ASP A 561 34.50 -35.66 16.63
C ASP A 561 33.01 -35.48 16.21
N LYS A 562 32.55 -34.25 15.94
CA LYS A 562 31.22 -33.97 15.34
C LYS A 562 31.22 -33.95 13.80
N MET A 563 32.38 -33.91 13.14
CA MET A 563 32.52 -33.83 11.68
C MET A 563 32.44 -35.18 10.94
N THR A 564 32.35 -36.29 11.67
CA THR A 564 32.40 -37.67 11.12
C THR A 564 31.04 -38.28 10.79
N ASP A 565 29.92 -37.65 11.19
CA ASP A 565 28.56 -38.09 10.83
C ASP A 565 27.94 -37.19 9.73
N GLY A 566 27.38 -37.85 8.71
CA GLY A 566 27.12 -37.23 7.40
C GLY A 566 25.91 -36.28 7.27
N PRO A 567 25.77 -35.61 6.10
CA PRO A 567 24.89 -34.46 5.92
C PRO A 567 23.42 -34.85 5.72
N SER A 568 22.67 -34.94 6.82
CA SER A 568 21.20 -34.81 6.81
C SER A 568 20.69 -34.31 8.16
N LYS A 569 19.62 -33.48 8.14
CA LYS A 569 18.90 -32.85 9.28
C LYS A 569 19.41 -31.47 9.74
N SER A 570 19.35 -30.47 8.86
CA SER A 570 19.36 -29.05 9.24
C SER A 570 18.22 -28.68 10.21
N HIS A 571 17.05 -29.32 10.09
CA HIS A 571 15.89 -29.03 10.95
C HIS A 571 16.03 -29.45 12.42
N ARG A 572 17.11 -30.15 12.79
CA ARG A 572 17.46 -30.42 14.20
C ARG A 572 18.48 -29.43 14.78
N ALA A 573 19.10 -28.57 13.97
CA ALA A 573 20.08 -27.61 14.46
C ALA A 573 19.44 -26.59 15.41
N ALA A 574 18.36 -25.92 15.00
CA ALA A 574 17.65 -24.94 15.85
C ALA A 574 17.11 -25.53 17.17
N GLN A 575 16.71 -26.81 17.17
CA GLN A 575 16.22 -27.48 18.39
C GLN A 575 17.38 -28.02 19.26
N ALA A 576 18.50 -28.41 18.65
CA ALA A 576 19.74 -28.70 19.35
C ALA A 576 20.40 -27.43 19.92
N GLU A 577 20.25 -26.26 19.30
CA GLU A 577 20.74 -24.98 19.83
C GLU A 577 20.01 -24.56 21.12
N HIS A 578 18.72 -24.90 21.24
CA HIS A 578 17.98 -24.76 22.49
C HIS A 578 18.46 -25.75 23.57
N ASP A 579 18.83 -26.97 23.18
CA ASP A 579 19.46 -27.96 24.07
C ASP A 579 20.93 -27.61 24.41
N GLU A 580 21.70 -26.95 23.54
CA GLU A 580 23.09 -26.58 23.79
C GLU A 580 23.23 -25.51 24.89
N GLY A 581 22.24 -24.62 25.04
CA GLY A 581 22.11 -23.74 26.21
C GLY A 581 21.95 -24.53 27.52
N HIS A 582 21.09 -25.56 27.51
CA HIS A 582 20.91 -26.46 28.66
C HIS A 582 22.12 -27.36 28.91
N GLN A 583 22.80 -27.85 27.86
CA GLN A 583 23.99 -28.68 27.98
C GLN A 583 25.20 -27.89 28.49
N CYS A 584 25.38 -26.62 28.09
CA CYS A 584 26.39 -25.75 28.70
C CYS A 584 26.13 -25.52 30.19
N ALA A 585 24.87 -25.30 30.58
CA ALA A 585 24.50 -25.19 32.01
C ALA A 585 24.75 -26.50 32.77
N PHE A 586 24.43 -27.65 32.17
CA PHE A 586 24.66 -28.97 32.76
C PHE A 586 26.15 -29.29 32.91
N LEU A 587 26.98 -28.95 31.91
CA LEU A 587 28.43 -29.11 31.95
C LEU A 587 29.03 -28.25 33.08
N LEU A 588 28.63 -26.98 33.19
CA LEU A 588 29.06 -26.09 34.28
C LEU A 588 28.65 -26.61 35.66
N SER A 589 27.43 -27.14 35.81
CA SER A 589 26.99 -27.77 37.07
C SER A 589 27.83 -29.01 37.43
N SER A 590 28.23 -29.81 36.43
CA SER A 590 29.09 -30.99 36.64
C SER A 590 30.54 -30.65 37.01
N ILE A 591 31.04 -29.48 36.57
CA ILE A 591 32.39 -29.00 36.87
C ILE A 591 32.46 -28.35 38.26
N TRP A 592 31.38 -27.74 38.75
CA TRP A 592 31.33 -27.07 40.07
C TRP A 592 30.72 -27.88 41.21
N GLY A 593 30.27 -29.12 40.97
CA GLY A 593 29.68 -30.02 41.96
C GLY A 593 30.61 -30.53 43.09
N THR A 594 31.74 -29.88 43.35
CA THR A 594 32.73 -30.28 44.39
C THR A 594 33.15 -29.15 45.34
N ALA A 595 32.53 -27.97 45.28
CA ALA A 595 32.77 -26.90 46.26
C ALA A 595 32.08 -27.21 47.62
N PRO A 596 32.78 -27.11 48.77
CA PRO A 596 32.19 -27.36 50.08
C PRO A 596 31.27 -26.20 50.53
N PRO A 597 30.26 -26.47 51.38
CA PRO A 597 29.22 -25.50 51.72
C PRO A 597 29.75 -24.40 52.67
N MET A 598 29.99 -23.20 52.13
CA MET A 598 30.44 -22.03 52.92
C MET A 598 29.45 -20.86 53.02
N LEU A 599 28.29 -20.92 52.35
CA LEU A 599 27.24 -19.91 52.45
C LEU A 599 25.88 -20.59 52.58
N GLY A 600 25.30 -20.54 53.78
CA GLY A 600 24.02 -21.20 54.12
C GLY A 600 22.81 -20.52 53.51
N LEU A 601 22.64 -20.64 52.19
CA LEU A 601 21.44 -20.29 51.44
C LEU A 601 20.82 -21.58 50.88
N PRO A 602 19.48 -21.72 50.84
CA PRO A 602 18.83 -22.92 50.30
C PRO A 602 19.11 -23.12 48.80
N ASP A 603 19.28 -24.39 48.42
CA ASP A 603 20.01 -24.86 47.23
C ASP A 603 19.43 -24.46 45.85
N ASP A 604 18.23 -23.87 45.80
CA ASP A 604 17.49 -23.68 44.55
C ASP A 604 17.85 -22.38 43.80
N ARG A 605 18.21 -21.32 44.53
CA ARG A 605 18.32 -19.94 43.98
C ARG A 605 19.68 -19.58 43.41
N TRP A 606 20.73 -20.31 43.81
CA TRP A 606 22.08 -20.09 43.31
C TRP A 606 22.19 -20.44 41.82
N VAL A 607 21.56 -21.54 41.38
CA VAL A 607 21.56 -21.96 39.97
C VAL A 607 20.84 -20.95 39.10
N GLU A 608 19.71 -20.42 39.58
CA GLU A 608 18.90 -19.42 38.87
C GLU A 608 19.68 -18.10 38.69
N GLN A 609 20.29 -17.57 39.76
CA GLN A 609 21.14 -16.37 39.67
C GLN A 609 22.38 -16.59 38.79
N MET A 610 23.00 -17.76 38.83
CA MET A 610 24.11 -18.08 37.93
C MET A 610 23.65 -18.21 36.48
N SER A 611 22.48 -18.79 36.18
CA SER A 611 21.94 -18.86 34.82
C SER A 611 21.59 -17.48 34.22
N LEU A 612 21.25 -16.50 35.06
CA LEU A 612 21.01 -15.12 34.67
C LEU A 612 22.30 -14.29 34.45
N GLN A 613 23.44 -14.71 35.01
CA GLN A 613 24.72 -13.98 34.93
C GLN A 613 25.80 -14.70 34.09
N ALA A 614 25.68 -16.01 33.91
CA ALA A 614 26.62 -16.83 33.14
C ALA A 614 26.24 -16.86 31.65
N LEU A 615 26.76 -15.90 30.90
CA LEU A 615 27.73 -16.13 29.80
C LEU A 615 27.80 -14.91 28.87
N PRO A 616 28.93 -14.16 28.88
CA PRO A 616 29.19 -13.09 27.91
C PRO A 616 29.18 -13.54 26.44
N THR A 617 29.23 -14.85 26.17
CA THR A 617 29.19 -15.45 24.83
C THR A 617 27.78 -15.56 24.24
N CYS A 618 26.73 -15.67 25.05
CA CYS A 618 25.34 -15.79 24.57
C CYS A 618 24.70 -14.43 24.21
N GLN A 619 25.16 -13.35 24.86
CA GLN A 619 24.63 -12.00 24.67
C GLN A 619 24.88 -11.41 23.26
N PRO A 620 26.04 -11.62 22.59
CA PRO A 620 26.24 -11.24 21.20
C PRO A 620 25.37 -12.05 20.22
N PHE A 621 25.16 -13.34 20.47
CA PHE A 621 24.38 -14.22 19.59
C PHE A 621 22.90 -13.80 19.52
N ARG A 622 22.26 -13.53 20.66
CA ARG A 622 20.87 -13.04 20.69
C ARG A 622 20.72 -11.69 19.99
N LEU A 623 21.70 -10.78 20.15
CA LEU A 623 21.68 -9.49 19.46
C LEU A 623 21.77 -9.64 17.94
N ARG A 624 22.62 -10.57 17.47
CA ARG A 624 22.78 -10.89 16.04
C ARG A 624 21.44 -11.32 15.42
N HIS A 625 20.79 -12.32 16.03
CA HIS A 625 19.49 -12.83 15.58
C HIS A 625 18.42 -11.73 15.48
N ARG A 626 18.31 -10.86 16.50
CA ARG A 626 17.34 -9.76 16.51
C ARG A 626 17.62 -8.70 15.43
N ALA A 627 18.90 -8.40 15.18
CA ALA A 627 19.32 -7.51 14.10
C ALA A 627 18.94 -8.07 12.72
N ASP A 628 19.06 -9.38 12.53
CA ASP A 628 18.65 -10.06 11.31
C ASP A 628 17.12 -10.01 11.12
N VAL A 629 16.34 -10.26 12.16
CA VAL A 629 14.86 -10.09 12.13
C VAL A 629 14.47 -8.66 11.76
N ALA A 630 15.07 -7.66 12.40
CA ALA A 630 14.83 -6.25 12.10
C ALA A 630 15.21 -5.91 10.65
N PHE A 631 16.32 -6.43 10.14
CA PHE A 631 16.74 -6.28 8.74
C PHE A 631 15.75 -6.92 7.76
N ILE A 632 15.35 -8.17 7.97
CA ILE A 632 14.43 -8.90 7.08
C ILE A 632 13.10 -8.17 6.97
N VAL A 633 12.51 -7.74 8.10
CA VAL A 633 11.27 -6.93 8.12
C VAL A 633 11.46 -5.60 7.39
N THR A 634 12.57 -4.91 7.69
CA THR A 634 12.92 -3.61 7.08
C THR A 634 13.05 -3.73 5.57
N MET A 635 13.63 -4.81 5.04
CA MET A 635 13.75 -5.01 3.60
C MET A 635 12.47 -5.55 2.96
N GLY A 636 11.74 -6.48 3.60
CA GLY A 636 10.43 -6.96 3.16
C GLY A 636 9.43 -5.81 2.92
N ALA A 637 9.41 -4.80 3.80
CA ALA A 637 8.57 -3.62 3.63
C ALA A 637 8.96 -2.75 2.41
N ARG A 638 10.25 -2.75 2.01
CA ARG A 638 10.71 -2.08 0.77
C ARG A 638 10.43 -2.91 -0.48
N ILE A 639 10.41 -4.24 -0.37
CA ILE A 639 9.95 -5.10 -1.47
C ILE A 639 8.45 -4.92 -1.68
N ILE A 640 7.65 -4.84 -0.61
CA ILE A 640 6.21 -4.50 -0.71
C ILE A 640 6.02 -3.13 -1.38
N GLN A 641 6.91 -2.15 -1.18
CA GLN A 641 6.86 -0.88 -1.89
C GLN A 641 7.01 -1.00 -3.42
N MET A 642 7.63 -2.08 -3.95
CA MET A 642 7.70 -2.34 -5.40
C MET A 642 6.31 -2.42 -6.04
N GLN A 643 5.29 -2.86 -5.29
CA GLN A 643 3.91 -2.92 -5.76
C GLN A 643 3.34 -1.55 -6.15
N SER A 644 3.74 -0.49 -5.43
CA SER A 644 3.42 0.89 -5.83
C SER A 644 4.17 1.30 -7.11
N GLY A 645 5.38 0.79 -7.32
CA GLY A 645 6.16 0.95 -8.54
C GLY A 645 5.53 0.26 -9.76
N PHE A 646 5.08 -0.99 -9.60
CA PHE A 646 4.29 -1.70 -10.62
C PHE A 646 2.99 -0.95 -10.91
N ALA A 647 2.19 -0.60 -9.90
CA ALA A 647 0.94 0.13 -10.08
C ALA A 647 1.11 1.43 -10.89
N MET A 648 2.17 2.20 -10.63
CA MET A 648 2.49 3.41 -11.38
C MET A 648 3.02 3.14 -12.80
N LEU A 649 3.92 2.16 -12.97
CA LEU A 649 4.43 1.77 -14.28
C LEU A 649 3.31 1.26 -15.20
N GLU A 650 2.43 0.42 -14.68
CA GLU A 650 1.33 -0.18 -15.44
C GLU A 650 0.27 0.85 -15.84
N SER A 651 -0.14 1.72 -14.90
CA SER A 651 -1.09 2.79 -15.20
C SER A 651 -0.51 3.88 -16.14
N ALA A 652 0.81 4.05 -16.20
CA ALA A 652 1.45 4.95 -17.17
C ALA A 652 1.36 4.47 -18.64
N TYR A 653 1.23 3.15 -18.84
CA TYR A 653 0.95 2.50 -20.13
C TYR A 653 -0.54 2.29 -20.41
N ALA A 654 -1.40 2.51 -19.41
CA ALA A 654 -2.84 2.36 -19.54
C ALA A 654 -3.46 3.43 -20.45
N GLN A 655 -4.73 3.21 -20.78
CA GLN A 655 -5.58 4.31 -21.20
C GLN A 655 -6.08 5.06 -19.95
N PRO A 656 -6.34 6.39 -20.00
CA PRO A 656 -6.74 7.17 -18.83
C PRO A 656 -7.98 6.62 -18.10
N ASN A 657 -8.94 6.09 -18.87
CA ASN A 657 -10.15 5.39 -18.41
C ASN A 657 -9.92 3.94 -17.91
N ASN A 658 -8.66 3.56 -17.65
CA ASN A 658 -8.25 2.26 -17.09
C ASN A 658 -7.17 2.40 -15.99
N SER A 659 -6.74 3.62 -15.68
CA SER A 659 -5.60 3.86 -14.79
C SER A 659 -5.94 3.54 -13.33
N ALA A 660 -7.14 3.90 -12.86
CA ALA A 660 -7.57 3.60 -11.51
C ALA A 660 -7.77 2.08 -11.31
N ASN A 661 -8.34 1.40 -12.31
CA ASN A 661 -8.58 -0.04 -12.32
C ASN A 661 -7.30 -0.86 -12.18
N ILE A 662 -6.24 -0.45 -12.88
CA ILE A 662 -4.93 -1.11 -12.80
C ILE A 662 -4.30 -0.91 -11.42
N MET A 663 -4.38 0.29 -10.86
CA MET A 663 -3.87 0.56 -9.52
C MET A 663 -4.68 -0.16 -8.42
N MET A 664 -6.01 -0.26 -8.58
CA MET A 664 -6.88 -1.08 -7.73
C MET A 664 -6.52 -2.56 -7.80
N LYS A 665 -6.26 -3.09 -9.00
CA LYS A 665 -5.81 -4.48 -9.21
C LYS A 665 -4.51 -4.76 -8.45
N ASN A 666 -3.48 -3.91 -8.61
CA ASN A 666 -2.22 -4.02 -7.88
C ASN A 666 -2.44 -3.97 -6.34
N MET A 667 -3.34 -3.11 -5.85
CA MET A 667 -3.59 -2.98 -4.41
C MET A 667 -4.32 -4.20 -3.81
N LEU A 668 -5.31 -4.76 -4.52
CA LEU A 668 -5.98 -5.99 -4.06
C LEU A 668 -5.15 -7.27 -4.31
N ASP A 669 -4.25 -7.27 -5.30
CA ASP A 669 -3.27 -8.33 -5.56
C ASP A 669 -2.39 -8.58 -4.32
N LEU A 670 -1.91 -7.50 -3.68
CA LEU A 670 -1.21 -7.59 -2.40
C LEU A 670 -2.08 -8.23 -1.31
N PHE A 671 -3.29 -7.71 -1.08
CA PHE A 671 -4.14 -8.14 0.04
C PHE A 671 -4.60 -9.59 -0.09
N ILE A 672 -5.09 -9.98 -1.27
CA ILE A 672 -5.53 -11.36 -1.50
C ILE A 672 -4.32 -12.31 -1.56
N GLY A 673 -3.20 -11.85 -2.12
CA GLY A 673 -1.94 -12.57 -2.08
C GLY A 673 -1.44 -12.84 -0.66
N VAL A 674 -1.61 -11.89 0.27
CA VAL A 674 -1.17 -12.06 1.67
C VAL A 674 -1.96 -13.16 2.36
N LEU A 675 -3.26 -13.23 2.09
CA LEU A 675 -4.13 -14.25 2.66
C LEU A 675 -3.87 -15.62 2.04
N ALA A 676 -3.69 -15.68 0.71
CA ALA A 676 -3.36 -16.92 0.01
C ALA A 676 -2.00 -17.49 0.45
N PHE A 677 -1.00 -16.63 0.63
CA PHE A 677 0.33 -17.03 1.08
C PHE A 677 0.38 -17.35 2.59
N TYR A 678 -0.40 -16.65 3.42
CA TYR A 678 -0.55 -16.98 4.84
C TYR A 678 -1.23 -18.35 5.06
N LEU A 679 -2.34 -18.60 4.36
CA LEU A 679 -3.15 -19.81 4.55
C LEU A 679 -2.57 -21.06 3.89
N PHE A 680 -1.85 -20.92 2.76
CA PHE A 680 -1.39 -22.08 1.99
C PHE A 680 0.04 -21.91 1.45
N GLY A 681 0.38 -20.72 0.95
CA GLY A 681 1.62 -20.56 0.18
C GLY A 681 2.90 -20.78 1.00
N TYR A 682 2.97 -20.34 2.25
CA TYR A 682 4.17 -20.53 3.06
C TYR A 682 4.41 -21.98 3.45
N SER A 683 3.36 -22.72 3.85
CA SER A 683 3.48 -24.13 4.21
C SER A 683 3.83 -25.01 2.99
N ILE A 684 3.31 -24.68 1.79
CA ILE A 684 3.72 -25.34 0.54
C ILE A 684 5.19 -25.02 0.20
N ALA A 685 5.65 -23.78 0.38
CA ALA A 685 7.00 -23.36 0.04
C ALA A 685 8.07 -23.87 1.03
N TYR A 686 7.82 -23.77 2.34
CA TYR A 686 8.82 -23.94 3.40
C TYR A 686 8.38 -24.85 4.56
N GLY A 687 7.14 -25.36 4.57
CA GLY A 687 6.64 -26.19 5.66
C GLY A 687 7.29 -27.57 5.75
N ASP A 688 7.46 -28.07 6.97
CA ASP A 688 8.03 -29.39 7.27
C ASP A 688 6.97 -30.40 7.78
N THR A 689 5.78 -29.91 8.17
CA THR A 689 4.60 -30.71 8.51
C THR A 689 3.34 -30.16 7.81
N HIS A 690 2.25 -30.94 7.79
CA HIS A 690 1.01 -30.61 7.07
C HIS A 690 0.11 -29.57 7.78
N ASP A 691 0.59 -28.90 8.83
CA ASP A 691 -0.22 -27.95 9.59
C ASP A 691 -0.34 -26.60 8.86
N VAL A 692 -1.52 -25.98 8.97
CA VAL A 692 -1.83 -24.69 8.35
C VAL A 692 -1.30 -23.57 9.26
N GLY A 693 -0.04 -23.20 9.05
CA GLY A 693 0.65 -22.13 9.77
C GLY A 693 2.16 -22.19 9.62
N PHE A 694 2.85 -21.32 10.36
CA PHE A 694 4.31 -21.35 10.58
C PHE A 694 4.58 -21.36 12.09
N ALA A 695 5.79 -21.70 12.52
CA ALA A 695 6.15 -21.63 13.94
C ALA A 695 6.20 -20.16 14.40
N ASP A 696 5.67 -19.85 15.58
CA ASP A 696 5.50 -18.46 16.06
C ASP A 696 6.80 -17.76 16.56
N THR A 697 7.95 -18.06 15.95
CA THR A 697 9.20 -17.33 16.28
C THR A 697 9.29 -16.00 15.53
N GLY A 698 10.05 -15.05 16.06
CA GLY A 698 10.29 -13.76 15.38
C GLY A 698 10.97 -13.94 14.01
N TYR A 699 11.84 -14.94 13.87
CA TYR A 699 12.50 -15.25 12.61
C TYR A 699 11.54 -15.85 11.57
N ASP A 700 10.71 -16.81 11.97
CA ASP A 700 9.73 -17.43 11.06
C ASP A 700 8.72 -16.40 10.53
N LEU A 701 8.23 -15.51 11.41
CA LEU A 701 7.37 -14.37 11.03
C LEU A 701 8.07 -13.41 10.05
N ALA A 702 9.35 -13.11 10.28
CA ALA A 702 10.13 -12.23 9.39
C ALA A 702 10.43 -12.90 8.04
N HIS A 703 10.82 -14.17 8.05
CA HIS A 703 11.06 -14.97 6.85
C HIS A 703 9.77 -15.14 6.04
N TRP A 704 8.62 -15.36 6.70
CA TRP A 704 7.29 -15.32 6.08
C TRP A 704 7.02 -13.97 5.41
N PHE A 705 7.22 -12.86 6.14
CA PHE A 705 6.93 -11.50 5.69
C PHE A 705 7.74 -11.11 4.45
N CYS A 706 9.02 -11.47 4.43
CA CYS A 706 9.88 -11.28 3.26
C CYS A 706 9.51 -12.24 2.10
N SER A 707 9.32 -13.53 2.38
CA SER A 707 8.96 -14.55 1.37
C SER A 707 7.65 -14.26 0.65
N PHE A 708 6.66 -13.73 1.38
CA PHE A 708 5.40 -13.24 0.84
C PHE A 708 5.60 -12.14 -0.23
N SER A 709 6.55 -11.23 -0.01
CA SER A 709 6.78 -10.09 -0.89
C SER A 709 7.35 -10.52 -2.26
N TYR A 710 8.13 -11.61 -2.28
CA TYR A 710 8.53 -12.30 -3.51
C TYR A 710 7.34 -12.99 -4.21
N ALA A 711 6.47 -13.65 -3.44
CA ALA A 711 5.29 -14.36 -3.96
C ALA A 711 4.32 -13.42 -4.70
N THR A 712 4.02 -12.26 -4.09
CA THR A 712 3.18 -11.24 -4.74
C THR A 712 3.87 -10.63 -5.95
N THR A 713 5.18 -10.37 -5.91
CA THR A 713 5.92 -9.92 -7.09
C THR A 713 5.77 -10.87 -8.28
N ALA A 714 5.77 -12.19 -8.06
CA ALA A 714 5.51 -13.17 -9.12
C ALA A 714 4.08 -13.09 -9.70
N ALA A 715 3.09 -12.78 -8.87
CA ALA A 715 1.70 -12.59 -9.30
C ALA A 715 1.52 -11.29 -10.09
N THR A 716 2.07 -10.18 -9.63
CA THR A 716 1.91 -8.83 -10.24
C THR A 716 2.50 -8.74 -11.64
N ILE A 717 3.51 -9.55 -11.99
CA ILE A 717 4.00 -9.69 -13.38
C ILE A 717 2.86 -10.06 -14.36
N ASN A 718 1.81 -10.75 -13.89
CA ASN A 718 0.61 -11.01 -14.67
C ASN A 718 -0.23 -9.74 -14.87
N SER A 719 -0.40 -8.87 -13.86
CA SER A 719 -1.13 -7.60 -13.99
C SER A 719 -0.59 -6.78 -15.17
N GLY A 720 0.72 -6.55 -15.19
CA GLY A 720 1.40 -5.78 -16.22
C GLY A 720 1.26 -6.37 -17.63
N ALA A 721 1.24 -7.70 -17.78
CA ALA A 721 1.01 -8.29 -19.09
C ALA A 721 -0.47 -8.16 -19.55
N LEU A 722 -1.40 -8.23 -18.60
CA LEU A 722 -2.85 -8.33 -18.80
C LEU A 722 -3.61 -6.99 -18.77
N ALA A 723 -2.93 -5.89 -18.47
CA ALA A 723 -3.50 -4.58 -18.21
C ALA A 723 -4.53 -4.12 -19.27
N GLY A 724 -5.65 -3.55 -18.79
CA GLY A 724 -6.70 -2.91 -19.60
C GLY A 724 -7.66 -3.83 -20.36
N ARG A 725 -7.67 -5.15 -20.11
CA ARG A 725 -8.58 -6.10 -20.82
C ARG A 725 -9.03 -7.35 -20.05
N VAL A 726 -8.43 -7.66 -18.89
CA VAL A 726 -8.90 -8.74 -18.00
C VAL A 726 -9.89 -8.18 -16.98
N ALA A 727 -10.97 -8.93 -16.73
CA ALA A 727 -12.00 -8.57 -15.75
C ALA A 727 -11.45 -8.60 -14.32
N PHE A 728 -11.97 -7.72 -13.44
CA PHE A 728 -11.45 -7.52 -12.09
C PHE A 728 -11.38 -8.81 -11.25
N PHE A 729 -12.51 -9.46 -11.00
CA PHE A 729 -12.58 -10.64 -10.15
C PHE A 729 -11.78 -11.86 -10.70
N PRO A 730 -11.86 -12.21 -12.00
CA PRO A 730 -11.01 -13.25 -12.61
C PRO A 730 -9.50 -13.00 -12.46
N TYR A 731 -9.04 -11.74 -12.50
CA TYR A 731 -7.64 -11.43 -12.21
C TYR A 731 -7.27 -11.75 -10.75
N LEU A 732 -8.14 -11.42 -9.80
CA LEU A 732 -7.91 -11.72 -8.38
C LEU A 732 -7.82 -13.23 -8.13
N VAL A 733 -8.65 -14.05 -8.78
CA VAL A 733 -8.56 -15.52 -8.69
C VAL A 733 -7.23 -16.04 -9.25
N LEU A 734 -6.74 -15.49 -10.36
CA LEU A 734 -5.41 -15.81 -10.90
C LEU A 734 -4.31 -15.46 -9.88
N SER A 735 -4.35 -14.25 -9.31
CA SER A 735 -3.43 -13.83 -8.24
C SER A 735 -3.45 -14.78 -7.02
N THR A 736 -4.63 -15.13 -6.50
CA THR A 736 -4.79 -16.05 -5.36
C THR A 736 -4.07 -17.38 -5.58
N VAL A 737 -4.24 -17.99 -6.76
CA VAL A 737 -3.65 -19.31 -7.05
C VAL A 737 -2.17 -19.19 -7.41
N MET A 738 -1.74 -18.09 -8.02
CA MET A 738 -0.32 -17.81 -8.26
C MET A 738 0.45 -17.68 -6.93
N THR A 739 -0.03 -16.83 -6.03
CA THR A 739 0.59 -16.58 -4.71
C THR A 739 0.43 -17.75 -3.74
N GLY A 740 -0.72 -18.42 -3.73
CA GLY A 740 -1.02 -19.52 -2.80
C GLY A 740 -0.54 -20.91 -3.25
N VAL A 741 -0.26 -21.14 -4.54
CA VAL A 741 0.08 -22.49 -5.06
C VAL A 741 1.22 -22.50 -6.09
N VAL A 742 1.13 -21.76 -7.19
CA VAL A 742 2.08 -21.91 -8.32
C VAL A 742 3.50 -21.43 -7.97
N TYR A 743 3.61 -20.24 -7.39
CA TYR A 743 4.88 -19.72 -6.90
C TYR A 743 5.42 -20.55 -5.72
N PRO A 744 4.62 -20.89 -4.69
CA PRO A 744 5.05 -21.77 -3.60
C PRO A 744 5.67 -23.11 -4.01
N ILE A 745 5.08 -23.79 -5.01
CA ILE A 745 5.67 -25.04 -5.55
C ILE A 745 7.06 -24.77 -6.15
N SER A 746 7.20 -23.64 -6.87
CA SER A 746 8.48 -23.22 -7.44
C SER A 746 9.52 -22.90 -6.36
N ALA A 747 9.12 -22.17 -5.32
CA ALA A 747 9.95 -21.85 -4.15
C ALA A 747 10.37 -23.11 -3.37
N ARG A 748 9.48 -24.10 -3.19
CA ARG A 748 9.82 -25.37 -2.52
C ARG A 748 10.94 -26.11 -3.24
N LEU A 749 10.93 -26.11 -4.58
CA LEU A 749 11.95 -26.79 -5.38
C LEU A 749 13.35 -26.17 -5.24
N VAL A 750 13.42 -24.84 -5.11
CA VAL A 750 14.65 -24.05 -5.23
C VAL A 750 15.22 -23.58 -3.88
N TRP A 751 14.36 -23.24 -2.92
CA TRP A 751 14.75 -22.69 -1.62
C TRP A 751 14.26 -23.52 -0.42
N GLY A 752 13.10 -24.18 -0.55
CA GLY A 752 12.46 -24.92 0.54
C GLY A 752 12.93 -26.37 0.74
N GLY A 753 14.18 -26.71 0.42
CA GLY A 753 14.73 -28.05 0.59
C GLY A 753 14.42 -29.05 -0.55
N GLY A 754 13.82 -28.59 -1.64
CA GLY A 754 13.45 -29.42 -2.79
C GLY A 754 14.62 -29.90 -3.64
N TRP A 755 14.32 -30.75 -4.62
CA TRP A 755 15.34 -31.50 -5.35
C TRP A 755 16.20 -30.64 -6.31
N LEU A 756 15.72 -29.49 -6.80
CA LEU A 756 16.55 -28.57 -7.59
C LEU A 756 17.65 -27.96 -6.72
N GLN A 757 17.30 -27.51 -5.50
CA GLN A 757 18.28 -27.05 -4.52
C GLN A 757 19.32 -28.13 -4.19
N GLN A 758 18.88 -29.38 -3.95
CA GLN A 758 19.75 -30.52 -3.68
C GLN A 758 20.69 -30.87 -4.86
N MET A 759 20.30 -30.57 -6.10
CA MET A 759 21.15 -30.74 -7.27
C MET A 759 22.23 -29.65 -7.42
N GLY A 760 22.14 -28.55 -6.66
CA GLY A 760 22.99 -27.36 -6.77
C GLY A 760 22.46 -26.31 -7.73
N PHE A 761 21.13 -26.18 -7.89
CA PHE A 761 20.53 -25.07 -8.65
C PHE A 761 20.65 -23.77 -7.84
N ILE A 762 21.22 -22.75 -8.46
CA ILE A 762 21.52 -21.46 -7.83
C ILE A 762 20.62 -20.39 -8.43
N ASP A 763 19.69 -19.89 -7.63
CA ASP A 763 18.86 -18.73 -7.97
C ASP A 763 18.68 -17.90 -6.70
N PHE A 764 19.65 -17.02 -6.42
CA PHE A 764 19.78 -16.39 -5.10
C PHE A 764 18.53 -15.60 -4.67
N ALA A 765 18.02 -14.71 -5.53
CA ALA A 765 16.84 -13.88 -5.25
C ALA A 765 15.65 -14.14 -6.20
N GLY A 766 15.77 -14.99 -7.23
CA GLY A 766 14.60 -15.44 -8.00
C GLY A 766 14.50 -14.98 -9.45
N SER A 767 15.61 -14.89 -10.20
CA SER A 767 15.54 -14.66 -11.66
C SER A 767 14.70 -15.74 -12.35
N ALA A 768 14.80 -17.00 -11.92
CA ALA A 768 13.91 -18.05 -12.41
C ALA A 768 12.63 -18.14 -11.56
N THR A 769 12.80 -18.27 -10.25
CA THR A 769 11.76 -18.67 -9.29
C THR A 769 10.65 -17.63 -9.11
N VAL A 770 10.97 -16.33 -9.22
CA VAL A 770 10.00 -15.23 -9.22
C VAL A 770 9.72 -14.80 -10.66
N HIS A 771 10.75 -14.35 -11.37
CA HIS A 771 10.57 -13.59 -12.61
C HIS A 771 10.24 -14.45 -13.83
N LEU A 772 10.95 -15.56 -14.07
CA LEU A 772 10.63 -16.48 -15.16
C LEU A 772 9.29 -17.20 -14.93
N VAL A 773 9.00 -17.63 -13.69
CA VAL A 773 7.71 -18.20 -13.30
C VAL A 773 6.56 -17.20 -13.54
N GLY A 774 6.70 -15.96 -13.07
CA GLY A 774 5.72 -14.90 -13.32
C GLY A 774 5.53 -14.61 -14.81
N ALA A 775 6.62 -14.50 -15.58
CA ALA A 775 6.58 -14.22 -17.01
C ALA A 775 5.96 -15.35 -17.84
N THR A 776 6.21 -16.61 -17.48
CA THR A 776 5.63 -17.78 -18.15
C THR A 776 4.14 -17.96 -17.85
N SER A 777 3.71 -17.66 -16.62
CA SER A 777 2.28 -17.50 -16.31
C SER A 777 1.68 -16.37 -17.15
N ALA A 778 2.33 -15.21 -17.16
CA ALA A 778 1.86 -14.02 -17.84
C ALA A 778 1.74 -14.19 -19.37
N VAL A 779 2.65 -14.93 -20.03
CA VAL A 779 2.54 -15.20 -21.47
C VAL A 779 1.36 -16.12 -21.78
N VAL A 780 1.08 -17.14 -20.96
CA VAL A 780 -0.09 -18.01 -21.12
C VAL A 780 -1.37 -17.20 -20.97
N ALA A 781 -1.50 -16.44 -19.88
CA ALA A 781 -2.67 -15.60 -19.64
C ALA A 781 -2.86 -14.55 -20.74
N THR A 782 -1.76 -13.97 -21.26
CA THR A 782 -1.76 -13.01 -22.39
C THR A 782 -2.26 -13.66 -23.69
N CYS A 783 -1.85 -14.90 -23.97
CA CYS A 783 -2.32 -15.65 -25.14
C CYS A 783 -3.81 -16.02 -25.03
N PHE A 784 -4.31 -16.37 -23.83
CA PHE A 784 -5.73 -16.64 -23.58
C PHE A 784 -6.61 -15.39 -23.71
N VAL A 785 -6.20 -14.26 -23.12
CA VAL A 785 -6.98 -13.03 -23.21
C VAL A 785 -6.95 -12.43 -24.62
N GLY A 786 -5.86 -12.60 -25.36
CA GLY A 786 -5.65 -12.00 -26.68
C GLY A 786 -5.30 -10.50 -26.63
N PRO A 787 -5.05 -9.84 -27.76
CA PRO A 787 -4.54 -8.46 -27.77
C PRO A 787 -5.58 -7.40 -27.43
N ARG A 788 -5.17 -6.21 -26.96
CA ARG A 788 -6.08 -5.06 -26.80
C ARG A 788 -6.69 -4.64 -28.14
N ILE A 789 -7.94 -4.17 -28.13
CA ILE A 789 -8.63 -3.67 -29.34
C ILE A 789 -7.78 -2.56 -29.99
N GLY A 790 -7.60 -2.62 -31.31
CA GLY A 790 -6.83 -1.64 -32.08
C GLY A 790 -5.30 -1.74 -31.96
N ARG A 791 -4.75 -2.66 -31.13
CA ARG A 791 -3.29 -2.81 -30.95
C ARG A 791 -2.53 -3.11 -32.25
N PHE A 792 -3.16 -3.87 -33.15
CA PHE A 792 -2.63 -4.31 -34.43
C PHE A 792 -3.63 -3.96 -35.55
N LYS A 793 -3.17 -3.40 -36.68
CA LYS A 793 -4.06 -3.04 -37.81
C LYS A 793 -4.83 -4.24 -38.37
N GLU A 794 -4.09 -5.31 -38.58
CA GLU A 794 -4.58 -6.60 -39.01
C GLU A 794 -4.25 -7.57 -37.89
N TYR A 795 -5.25 -7.93 -37.08
CA TYR A 795 -5.16 -9.15 -36.29
C TYR A 795 -5.56 -10.32 -37.19
N ARG A 796 -4.77 -11.38 -37.16
CA ARG A 796 -5.12 -12.69 -37.73
C ARG A 796 -5.21 -13.64 -36.56
N ALA A 797 -6.42 -14.08 -36.23
CA ALA A 797 -6.69 -14.94 -35.09
C ALA A 797 -5.67 -16.09 -35.04
N TRP A 798 -4.86 -16.08 -33.97
CA TRP A 798 -3.91 -17.14 -33.73
C TRP A 798 -4.73 -18.39 -33.44
N ARG A 799 -4.81 -19.29 -34.42
CA ARG A 799 -5.60 -20.53 -34.35
C ARG A 799 -4.90 -21.54 -33.44
N ALA A 800 -4.84 -21.21 -32.16
CA ALA A 800 -4.46 -22.16 -31.14
C ALA A 800 -5.45 -23.36 -31.21
N PRO A 801 -4.97 -24.61 -31.14
CA PRO A 801 -5.82 -25.79 -31.36
C PRO A 801 -7.01 -25.94 -30.39
N TRP A 802 -7.01 -25.16 -29.30
CA TRP A 802 -7.94 -25.22 -28.18
C TRP A 802 -9.12 -24.22 -28.27
N ASN A 803 -9.23 -23.42 -29.34
CA ASN A 803 -10.19 -22.31 -29.48
C ASN A 803 -11.69 -22.70 -29.64
N VAL A 804 -12.10 -23.90 -29.22
CA VAL A 804 -13.42 -24.49 -29.54
C VAL A 804 -14.59 -23.84 -28.77
N ILE A 805 -14.33 -23.10 -27.68
CA ILE A 805 -15.37 -22.64 -26.74
C ILE A 805 -15.88 -21.20 -27.02
N PHE A 806 -15.17 -20.37 -27.80
CA PHE A 806 -15.30 -18.90 -27.73
C PHE A 806 -15.72 -18.18 -29.04
N LEU A 807 -16.89 -18.52 -29.59
CA LEU A 807 -17.33 -18.05 -30.93
C LEU A 807 -17.27 -16.53 -31.16
N GLU A 808 -17.65 -15.69 -30.18
CA GLU A 808 -17.70 -14.22 -30.36
C GLU A 808 -16.32 -13.54 -30.25
N LYS A 809 -15.42 -14.07 -29.40
CA LYS A 809 -14.04 -13.56 -29.24
C LYS A 809 -13.12 -14.04 -30.37
N ASN A 810 -13.48 -15.14 -31.06
CA ASN A 810 -12.69 -15.74 -32.14
C ASN A 810 -12.79 -15.01 -33.50
N ASP A 811 -13.66 -14.00 -33.67
CA ASP A 811 -13.75 -13.21 -34.91
C ASP A 811 -12.67 -12.11 -34.93
N ASP A 812 -11.85 -12.07 -35.99
CA ASP A 812 -10.88 -11.00 -36.24
C ASP A 812 -11.49 -9.59 -36.15
N LYS A 813 -12.80 -9.45 -36.41
CA LYS A 813 -13.55 -8.19 -36.27
C LYS A 813 -13.64 -7.69 -34.83
N TYR A 814 -13.57 -8.56 -33.82
CA TYR A 814 -13.63 -8.17 -32.41
C TYR A 814 -12.48 -7.20 -32.07
N TYR A 815 -11.28 -7.54 -32.53
CA TYR A 815 -10.02 -6.85 -32.24
C TYR A 815 -9.75 -5.60 -33.09
N ARG A 816 -10.52 -5.40 -34.17
CA ARG A 816 -10.42 -4.22 -35.04
C ARG A 816 -11.14 -3.04 -34.40
N GLU A 817 -10.66 -1.83 -34.70
CA GLU A 817 -11.40 -0.59 -34.40
C GLU A 817 -12.80 -0.63 -35.08
N PRO A 818 -13.82 0.01 -34.49
CA PRO A 818 -15.13 0.10 -35.14
C PRO A 818 -15.03 0.82 -36.50
N GLU A 819 -15.75 0.33 -37.51
CA GLU A 819 -15.69 0.81 -38.91
C GLU A 819 -16.25 2.24 -39.13
N ALA A 820 -16.59 2.96 -38.05
CA ALA A 820 -17.02 4.35 -38.09
C ALA A 820 -15.89 5.27 -38.60
N PRO A 821 -16.20 6.40 -39.25
CA PRO A 821 -15.21 7.31 -39.82
C PRO A 821 -14.56 8.19 -38.74
N VAL A 822 -13.87 7.58 -37.78
CA VAL A 822 -12.87 8.27 -36.97
C VAL A 822 -11.77 8.71 -37.94
N GLU A 823 -11.43 10.01 -37.94
CA GLU A 823 -10.39 10.54 -38.82
C GLU A 823 -9.10 9.72 -38.68
N LYS A 824 -8.51 9.31 -39.81
CA LYS A 824 -7.27 8.52 -39.88
C LYS A 824 -6.08 9.27 -39.27
N LYS A 825 -5.98 9.30 -37.93
CA LYS A 825 -4.91 9.96 -37.19
C LYS A 825 -3.97 8.95 -36.53
N VAL A 826 -3.02 8.52 -37.37
CA VAL A 826 -1.72 7.95 -37.00
C VAL A 826 -1.78 6.61 -36.25
N PHE A 827 -1.73 5.52 -37.02
CA PHE A 827 -1.17 4.26 -36.53
C PHE A 827 0.25 4.50 -36.00
N VAL A 828 0.47 4.22 -34.72
CA VAL A 828 1.80 4.16 -34.12
C VAL A 828 2.09 2.70 -33.78
N PRO A 829 3.10 2.05 -34.38
CA PRO A 829 3.38 0.63 -34.14
C PRO A 829 3.85 0.32 -32.72
N PHE A 830 4.40 1.32 -32.02
CA PHE A 830 4.98 1.22 -30.68
C PHE A 830 3.97 1.44 -29.55
N ARG A 831 4.19 0.74 -28.42
CA ARG A 831 3.46 0.92 -27.16
C ARG A 831 3.55 2.38 -26.69
N ARG A 832 2.46 3.14 -26.80
CA ARG A 832 2.38 4.53 -26.33
C ARG A 832 2.32 4.55 -24.80
N CYS A 833 3.40 4.92 -24.13
CA CYS A 833 3.34 5.46 -22.78
C CYS A 833 2.59 6.80 -22.84
N ARG A 834 1.56 6.98 -21.99
CA ARG A 834 0.78 8.23 -21.91
C ARG A 834 1.28 9.16 -20.81
N HIS A 835 1.84 8.61 -19.72
CA HIS A 835 2.30 9.37 -18.55
C HIS A 835 3.79 9.12 -18.27
N PRO A 836 4.73 9.74 -19.01
CA PRO A 836 6.16 9.42 -18.92
C PRO A 836 6.79 9.69 -17.54
N VAL A 837 6.30 10.70 -16.81
CA VAL A 837 6.73 10.97 -15.43
C VAL A 837 6.36 9.80 -14.51
N GLN A 838 5.14 9.28 -14.66
CA GLN A 838 4.63 8.16 -13.87
C GLN A 838 5.37 6.84 -14.18
N LEU A 839 5.69 6.60 -15.46
CA LEU A 839 6.50 5.47 -15.91
C LEU A 839 7.93 5.51 -15.33
N LEU A 840 8.60 6.66 -15.43
CA LEU A 840 9.95 6.84 -14.89
C LEU A 840 9.97 6.71 -13.37
N PHE A 841 9.00 7.31 -12.68
CA PHE A 841 8.91 7.29 -11.23
C PHE A 841 8.55 5.89 -10.69
N GLY A 842 7.62 5.17 -11.35
CA GLY A 842 7.36 3.76 -11.07
C GLY A 842 8.61 2.88 -11.24
N THR A 843 9.39 3.11 -12.30
CA THR A 843 10.68 2.43 -12.51
C THR A 843 11.70 2.75 -11.41
N PHE A 844 11.73 3.99 -10.91
CA PHE A 844 12.57 4.38 -9.77
C PHE A 844 12.17 3.69 -8.47
N LEU A 845 10.86 3.55 -8.20
CA LEU A 845 10.35 2.79 -7.05
C LEU A 845 10.71 1.31 -7.16
N LEU A 846 10.63 0.71 -8.36
CA LEU A 846 11.12 -0.65 -8.60
C LEU A 846 12.62 -0.77 -8.32
N LEU A 847 13.45 0.15 -8.82
CA LEU A 847 14.90 0.16 -8.54
C LEU A 847 15.20 0.22 -7.03
N VAL A 848 14.55 1.13 -6.29
CA VAL A 848 14.69 1.24 -4.82
C VAL A 848 14.27 -0.04 -4.12
N GLY A 849 13.19 -0.68 -4.58
CA GLY A 849 12.74 -1.96 -4.04
C GLY A 849 13.66 -3.14 -4.39
N PHE A 850 14.26 -3.17 -5.58
CA PHE A 850 15.27 -4.19 -5.95
C PHE A 850 16.54 -4.12 -5.10
N LEU A 851 16.91 -2.92 -4.65
CA LEU A 851 17.98 -2.70 -3.65
C LEU A 851 17.59 -3.17 -2.22
N ALA A 852 16.37 -3.65 -2.03
CA ALA A 852 15.98 -4.46 -0.87
C ALA A 852 15.80 -5.93 -1.26
N PHE A 853 15.15 -6.21 -2.40
CA PHE A 853 14.82 -7.53 -2.94
C PHE A 853 16.00 -8.50 -2.94
N ASN A 854 17.11 -8.10 -3.57
CA ASN A 854 18.30 -8.94 -3.67
C ASN A 854 19.02 -9.10 -2.32
N PRO A 855 19.43 -8.05 -1.59
CA PRO A 855 20.09 -8.23 -0.30
C PRO A 855 19.24 -8.92 0.77
N ALA A 856 17.91 -8.79 0.74
CA ALA A 856 17.01 -9.49 1.67
C ALA A 856 17.03 -11.01 1.50
N SER A 857 17.36 -11.52 0.32
CA SER A 857 17.48 -12.97 0.05
C SER A 857 18.67 -13.61 0.78
N THR A 858 19.52 -12.81 1.44
CA THR A 858 20.53 -13.29 2.39
C THR A 858 19.89 -13.80 3.70
N PHE A 859 18.70 -13.29 4.04
CA PHE A 859 17.97 -13.55 5.31
C PHE A 859 18.79 -13.37 6.60
N ALA A 860 19.90 -12.64 6.51
CA ALA A 860 20.76 -12.20 7.60
C ALA A 860 21.71 -11.08 7.13
N THR A 861 22.17 -10.29 8.08
CA THR A 861 23.29 -9.36 8.02
C THR A 861 24.43 -9.80 8.93
N THR A 862 24.17 -10.68 9.90
CA THR A 862 25.18 -11.18 10.84
C THR A 862 25.75 -12.54 10.39
N ALA A 863 26.64 -13.14 11.19
CA ALA A 863 27.38 -14.36 10.81
C ALA A 863 28.08 -14.22 9.45
N ASP A 864 28.83 -13.13 9.30
CA ASP A 864 29.67 -12.77 8.15
C ASP A 864 28.89 -12.58 6.82
N LYS A 865 27.56 -12.35 6.91
CA LYS A 865 26.66 -12.07 5.78
C LYS A 865 26.59 -10.59 5.35
N ASP A 866 27.20 -9.69 6.09
CA ASP A 866 27.23 -8.25 5.79
C ASP A 866 27.88 -7.95 4.43
N LEU A 867 28.97 -8.65 4.10
CA LEU A 867 29.60 -8.57 2.79
C LEU A 867 28.63 -9.00 1.68
N THR A 868 27.90 -10.10 1.85
CA THR A 868 26.93 -10.58 0.84
C THR A 868 25.76 -9.63 0.64
N VAL A 869 25.26 -8.98 1.70
CA VAL A 869 24.27 -7.89 1.63
C VAL A 869 24.81 -6.67 0.85
N ALA A 870 26.04 -6.23 1.14
CA ALA A 870 26.66 -5.11 0.41
C ALA A 870 26.96 -5.46 -1.05
N TYR A 871 27.50 -6.65 -1.30
CA TYR A 871 27.92 -7.13 -2.62
C TYR A 871 26.72 -7.29 -3.56
N SER A 872 25.65 -7.94 -3.10
CA SER A 872 24.41 -8.07 -3.86
C SER A 872 23.83 -6.70 -4.23
N SER A 873 23.81 -5.74 -3.30
CA SER A 873 23.34 -4.38 -3.53
C SER A 873 24.12 -3.67 -4.66
N VAL A 874 25.46 -3.72 -4.62
CA VAL A 874 26.32 -3.10 -5.64
C VAL A 874 26.14 -3.78 -7.02
N THR A 875 26.13 -5.11 -7.05
CA THR A 875 25.94 -5.89 -8.28
C THR A 875 24.58 -5.60 -8.93
N THR A 876 23.52 -5.45 -8.13
CA THR A 876 22.17 -5.09 -8.58
C THR A 876 22.15 -3.72 -9.27
N LEU A 877 22.74 -2.71 -8.63
CA LEU A 877 22.80 -1.35 -9.18
C LEU A 877 23.62 -1.29 -10.48
N LEU A 878 24.76 -1.99 -10.53
CA LEU A 878 25.63 -2.01 -11.71
C LEU A 878 25.03 -2.79 -12.88
N ALA A 879 24.31 -3.89 -12.62
CA ALA A 879 23.53 -4.58 -13.64
C ALA A 879 22.42 -3.67 -14.20
N SER A 880 21.67 -2.99 -13.34
CA SER A 880 20.68 -1.97 -13.75
C SER A 880 21.30 -0.87 -14.61
N ALA A 881 22.49 -0.37 -14.26
CA ALA A 881 23.19 0.67 -15.00
C ALA A 881 23.64 0.19 -16.40
N GLY A 882 24.23 -1.01 -16.48
CA GLY A 882 24.61 -1.63 -17.76
C GLY A 882 23.43 -1.90 -18.67
N ALA A 883 22.30 -2.30 -18.09
CA ALA A 883 21.03 -2.46 -18.81
C ALA A 883 20.46 -1.13 -19.31
N GLY A 884 20.53 -0.06 -18.50
CA GLY A 884 20.17 1.28 -18.93
C GLY A 884 20.97 1.74 -20.15
N VAL A 885 22.29 1.54 -20.14
CA VAL A 885 23.16 1.82 -21.31
C VAL A 885 22.77 0.96 -22.52
N GLY A 886 22.52 -0.34 -22.32
CA GLY A 886 22.05 -1.24 -23.37
C GLY A 886 20.73 -0.80 -24.00
N GLY A 887 19.77 -0.38 -23.19
CA GLY A 887 18.47 0.15 -23.63
C GLY A 887 18.59 1.47 -24.39
N MET A 888 19.47 2.39 -23.95
CA MET A 888 19.75 3.62 -24.70
C MET A 888 20.35 3.34 -26.08
N LEU A 889 21.36 2.46 -26.16
CA LEU A 889 21.98 2.09 -27.43
C LEU A 889 20.99 1.37 -28.35
N PHE A 890 20.21 0.42 -27.83
CA PHE A 890 19.16 -0.25 -28.60
C PHE A 890 18.15 0.75 -29.15
N SER A 891 17.65 1.68 -28.33
CA SER A 891 16.71 2.72 -28.76
C SER A 891 17.28 3.58 -29.89
N VAL A 892 18.53 4.03 -29.78
CA VAL A 892 19.20 4.86 -30.80
C VAL A 892 19.36 4.09 -32.12
N VAL A 893 19.78 2.82 -32.05
CA VAL A 893 19.95 1.96 -33.23
C VAL A 893 18.59 1.63 -33.88
N ALA A 894 17.58 1.27 -33.09
CA ALA A 894 16.24 0.93 -33.55
C ALA A 894 15.50 2.14 -34.15
N ALA A 895 15.62 3.32 -33.53
CA ALA A 895 15.05 4.57 -34.03
C ALA A 895 15.81 5.14 -35.24
N ARG A 896 17.06 4.68 -35.50
CA ARG A 896 17.99 5.24 -36.49
C ARG A 896 18.22 6.76 -36.30
N ALA A 897 18.13 7.21 -35.07
CA ALA A 897 18.23 8.61 -34.66
C ALA A 897 18.73 8.68 -33.21
N ALA A 898 19.29 9.81 -32.80
CA ALA A 898 19.74 10.05 -31.42
C ALA A 898 18.55 10.29 -30.45
N VAL A 899 17.62 9.34 -30.40
CA VAL A 899 16.38 9.37 -29.62
C VAL A 899 16.35 8.18 -28.68
N VAL A 900 16.34 8.46 -27.37
CA VAL A 900 16.09 7.46 -26.33
C VAL A 900 14.60 7.45 -26.01
N ARG A 901 13.93 6.32 -26.23
CA ARG A 901 12.52 6.13 -25.92
C ARG A 901 12.36 5.64 -24.49
N VAL A 902 11.62 6.40 -23.68
CA VAL A 902 11.40 6.09 -22.26
C VAL A 902 10.94 4.65 -22.02
N PRO A 903 9.95 4.07 -22.74
CA PRO A 903 9.54 2.67 -22.58
C PRO A 903 10.67 1.65 -22.74
N GLU A 904 11.57 1.87 -23.70
CA GLU A 904 12.68 0.95 -23.99
C GLU A 904 13.76 1.05 -22.92
N LEU A 905 14.03 2.27 -22.45
CA LEU A 905 14.93 2.49 -21.31
C LEU A 905 14.39 1.85 -20.02
N THR A 906 13.11 2.03 -19.70
CA THR A 906 12.54 1.48 -18.46
C THR A 906 12.44 -0.04 -18.49
N ASN A 907 12.01 -0.63 -19.60
CA ASN A 907 11.93 -2.09 -19.71
C ASN A 907 13.32 -2.73 -19.72
N ALA A 908 14.33 -2.09 -20.35
CA ALA A 908 15.73 -2.51 -20.26
C ALA A 908 16.26 -2.47 -18.83
N VAL A 909 16.05 -1.37 -18.10
CA VAL A 909 16.44 -1.22 -16.68
C VAL A 909 15.83 -2.33 -15.81
N VAL A 910 14.52 -2.58 -15.95
CA VAL A 910 13.85 -3.68 -15.23
C VAL A 910 14.42 -5.04 -15.62
N GLY A 911 14.70 -5.29 -16.91
CA GLY A 911 15.37 -6.51 -17.36
C GLY A 911 16.75 -6.72 -16.74
N GLY A 912 17.55 -5.66 -16.58
CA GLY A 912 18.83 -5.69 -15.88
C GLY A 912 18.72 -6.04 -14.41
N LEU A 913 17.73 -5.46 -13.72
CA LEU A 913 17.42 -5.78 -12.33
C LEU A 913 17.04 -7.25 -12.17
N VAL A 914 16.10 -7.73 -13.00
CA VAL A 914 15.67 -9.14 -13.04
C VAL A 914 16.83 -10.12 -13.27
N ALA A 915 17.72 -9.81 -14.23
CA ALA A 915 18.84 -10.68 -14.55
C ALA A 915 19.88 -10.74 -13.42
N SER A 916 19.93 -9.75 -12.54
CA SER A 916 20.86 -9.76 -11.40
C SER A 916 20.45 -10.73 -10.29
N CYS A 917 19.15 -11.04 -10.12
CA CYS A 917 18.62 -11.73 -8.94
C CYS A 917 19.25 -13.10 -8.66
N ALA A 918 19.45 -13.94 -9.68
CA ALA A 918 20.08 -15.26 -9.50
C ALA A 918 21.56 -15.16 -9.16
N CYS A 919 22.23 -14.11 -9.64
CA CYS A 919 23.69 -14.06 -9.76
C CYS A 919 24.36 -12.97 -8.92
N CYS A 920 23.60 -12.13 -8.21
CA CYS A 920 24.10 -10.89 -7.61
C CYS A 920 25.17 -11.07 -6.53
N THR A 921 25.27 -12.26 -5.95
CA THR A 921 26.24 -12.63 -4.91
C THR A 921 27.43 -13.43 -5.42
N VAL A 922 27.36 -13.97 -6.63
CA VAL A 922 28.32 -15.00 -7.13
C VAL A 922 29.18 -14.53 -8.30
N ILE A 923 28.79 -13.47 -9.02
CA ILE A 923 29.57 -12.94 -10.15
C ILE A 923 30.49 -11.79 -9.72
N PRO A 924 31.66 -11.60 -10.35
CA PRO A 924 32.50 -10.43 -10.09
C PRO A 924 31.78 -9.11 -10.41
N ILE A 925 31.89 -8.13 -9.52
CA ILE A 925 31.35 -6.75 -9.67
C ILE A 925 31.56 -6.15 -11.08
N PRO A 926 32.75 -6.24 -11.73
CA PRO A 926 32.96 -5.69 -13.08
C PRO A 926 32.17 -6.39 -14.20
N ILE A 927 31.65 -7.59 -13.97
CA ILE A 927 30.82 -8.37 -14.91
C ILE A 927 29.34 -7.98 -14.80
N ALA A 928 28.92 -7.41 -13.67
CA ALA A 928 27.52 -7.03 -13.43
C ALA A 928 26.93 -6.11 -14.54
N PRO A 929 27.61 -5.04 -15.01
CA PRO A 929 27.11 -4.22 -16.11
C PRO A 929 26.94 -5.01 -17.42
N LEU A 930 27.79 -6.01 -17.68
CA LEU A 930 27.69 -6.85 -18.88
C LEU A 930 26.45 -7.76 -18.81
N VAL A 931 26.18 -8.37 -17.66
CA VAL A 931 24.97 -9.19 -17.45
C VAL A 931 23.72 -8.36 -17.72
N GLY A 932 23.65 -7.15 -17.15
CA GLY A 932 22.55 -6.22 -17.39
C GLY A 932 22.43 -5.73 -18.83
N PHE A 933 23.55 -5.41 -19.48
CA PHE A 933 23.59 -5.00 -20.89
C PHE A 933 23.00 -6.08 -21.81
N VAL A 934 23.38 -7.34 -21.61
CA VAL A 934 22.82 -8.46 -22.37
C VAL A 934 21.33 -8.66 -22.04
N ALA A 935 20.93 -8.53 -20.77
CA ALA A 935 19.52 -8.58 -20.38
C ALA A 935 18.66 -7.54 -21.11
N ALA A 936 19.14 -6.30 -21.23
CA ALA A 936 18.45 -5.24 -21.98
C ALA A 936 18.26 -5.60 -23.46
N LEU A 937 19.30 -6.14 -24.13
CA LEU A 937 19.19 -6.58 -25.52
C LEU A 937 18.20 -7.74 -25.68
N LEU A 938 18.21 -8.69 -24.75
CA LEU A 938 17.28 -9.82 -24.73
C LEU A 938 15.84 -9.36 -24.50
N THR A 939 15.58 -8.50 -23.51
CA THR A 939 14.27 -7.92 -23.23
C THR A 939 13.69 -7.22 -24.46
N LEU A 940 14.42 -6.27 -25.04
CA LEU A 940 13.90 -5.44 -26.13
C LEU A 940 13.75 -6.23 -27.45
N SER A 941 14.63 -7.21 -27.69
CA SER A 941 14.48 -8.13 -28.83
C SER A 941 13.31 -9.09 -28.66
N PHE A 942 13.02 -9.53 -27.43
CA PHE A 942 11.88 -10.41 -27.14
C PHE A 942 10.54 -9.66 -27.17
N GLU A 943 10.50 -8.38 -26.76
CA GLU A 943 9.31 -7.53 -26.93
C GLU A 943 8.92 -7.40 -28.42
N GLU A 944 9.89 -7.14 -29.29
CA GLU A 944 9.70 -7.14 -30.75
C GLU A 944 9.27 -8.52 -31.29
N LEU A 945 9.79 -9.61 -30.71
CA LEU A 945 9.39 -10.98 -31.08
C LEU A 945 7.91 -11.26 -30.72
N LEU A 946 7.47 -10.91 -29.51
CA LEU A 946 6.07 -11.03 -29.09
C LEU A 946 5.14 -10.21 -29.99
N ALA A 947 5.53 -8.97 -30.33
CA ALA A 947 4.78 -8.12 -31.23
C ALA A 947 4.63 -8.73 -32.65
N ARG A 948 5.66 -9.42 -33.17
CA ARG A 948 5.59 -10.15 -34.45
C ARG A 948 4.65 -11.35 -34.40
N PHE A 949 4.56 -12.04 -33.27
CA PHE A 949 3.56 -13.10 -33.02
C PHE A 949 2.16 -12.56 -32.67
N GLN A 950 1.96 -11.24 -32.68
CA GLN A 950 0.71 -10.57 -32.30
C GLN A 950 0.29 -10.84 -30.84
N ILE A 951 1.26 -11.14 -29.97
CA ILE A 951 1.09 -11.28 -28.52
C ILE A 951 1.27 -9.89 -27.89
N ASP A 952 0.18 -9.31 -27.39
CA ASP A 952 0.17 -7.98 -26.77
C ASP A 952 0.44 -8.07 -25.26
N ASP A 953 1.70 -8.24 -24.90
CA ASP A 953 2.17 -7.87 -23.56
C ASP A 953 1.84 -6.38 -23.31
N ALA A 954 1.09 -6.05 -22.26
CA ALA A 954 0.55 -4.70 -22.14
C ALA A 954 1.60 -3.64 -21.79
N VAL A 955 2.55 -3.96 -20.90
CA VAL A 955 3.58 -3.04 -20.37
C VAL A 955 5.02 -3.48 -20.66
N GLY A 956 5.22 -4.75 -21.01
CA GLY A 956 6.54 -5.36 -21.26
C GLY A 956 6.95 -6.36 -20.19
N ALA A 957 6.01 -6.83 -19.36
CA ALA A 957 6.29 -7.68 -18.22
C ALA A 957 6.83 -9.05 -18.65
N VAL A 958 6.26 -9.68 -19.68
CA VAL A 958 6.76 -10.97 -20.21
C VAL A 958 8.18 -10.79 -20.77
N ALA A 959 8.43 -9.70 -21.49
CA ALA A 959 9.72 -9.42 -22.11
C ALA A 959 10.81 -8.98 -21.11
N ALA A 960 10.46 -8.20 -20.09
CA ALA A 960 11.39 -7.76 -19.05
C ALA A 960 11.74 -8.89 -18.07
N HIS A 961 10.77 -9.74 -17.72
CA HIS A 961 10.96 -10.79 -16.71
C HIS A 961 11.39 -12.15 -17.26
N GLY A 962 10.86 -12.58 -18.42
CA GLY A 962 11.07 -13.92 -18.97
C GLY A 962 12.51 -14.20 -19.45
N PRO A 963 12.95 -13.60 -20.57
CA PRO A 963 14.28 -13.85 -21.12
C PRO A 963 15.41 -13.36 -20.19
N SER A 964 15.20 -12.27 -19.45
CA SER A 964 16.15 -11.77 -18.45
C SER A 964 16.24 -12.70 -17.24
N GLY A 965 15.12 -13.30 -16.82
CA GLY A 965 15.09 -14.28 -15.75
C GLY A 965 15.91 -15.53 -16.09
N ALA A 966 15.65 -16.10 -17.28
CA ALA A 966 16.46 -17.20 -17.80
C ALA A 966 17.94 -16.81 -17.98
N TRP A 967 18.23 -15.61 -18.49
CA TRP A 967 19.60 -15.13 -18.67
C TRP A 967 20.35 -14.94 -17.34
N GLY A 968 19.72 -14.39 -16.30
CA GLY A 968 20.33 -14.25 -14.97
C GLY A 968 20.74 -15.59 -14.36
N THR A 969 19.85 -16.57 -14.46
CA THR A 969 20.13 -17.95 -14.01
C THR A 969 21.25 -18.61 -14.82
N LEU A 970 21.34 -18.36 -16.14
CA LEU A 970 22.47 -18.82 -16.96
C LEU A 970 23.78 -18.07 -16.65
N ALA A 971 23.71 -16.78 -16.32
CA ALA A 971 24.87 -15.95 -15.99
C ALA A 971 25.62 -16.49 -14.76
N VAL A 972 24.93 -17.14 -13.81
CA VAL A 972 25.56 -17.90 -12.73
C VAL A 972 26.52 -18.97 -13.27
N ALA A 973 26.05 -19.86 -14.14
CA ALA A 973 26.88 -20.95 -14.67
C ALA A 973 28.04 -20.47 -15.56
N LEU A 974 27.91 -19.28 -16.16
CA LEU A 974 28.95 -18.68 -16.99
C LEU A 974 30.00 -17.92 -16.17
N PHE A 975 29.55 -17.11 -15.21
CA PHE A 975 30.34 -16.05 -14.58
C PHE A 975 30.49 -16.16 -13.06
N ALA A 976 29.97 -17.21 -12.40
CA ALA A 976 30.23 -17.40 -10.97
C ALA A 976 31.74 -17.49 -10.69
N ASP A 977 32.19 -16.89 -9.60
CA ASP A 977 33.57 -16.96 -9.13
C ASP A 977 33.54 -17.29 -7.63
N LYS A 978 34.40 -18.23 -7.23
CA LYS A 978 34.56 -18.73 -5.84
C LYS A 978 35.21 -17.71 -4.88
N HIS A 979 35.53 -16.53 -5.40
CA HIS A 979 36.10 -15.41 -4.66
C HIS A 979 35.11 -14.23 -4.50
N CYS A 980 33.83 -14.43 -4.85
CA CYS A 980 32.79 -13.39 -4.80
C CYS A 980 31.73 -13.67 -3.73
N GLY A 981 31.40 -12.65 -2.92
CA GLY A 981 30.50 -12.81 -1.78
C GLY A 981 30.91 -13.98 -0.88
N ASP A 982 29.92 -14.76 -0.44
CA ASP A 982 30.14 -16.02 0.30
C ASP A 982 30.19 -17.25 -0.61
N ASN A 983 30.25 -17.09 -1.93
CA ASN A 983 30.34 -18.23 -2.85
C ASN A 983 31.75 -18.81 -2.80
N HIS A 984 31.95 -19.89 -2.04
CA HIS A 984 33.24 -20.57 -1.95
C HIS A 984 33.31 -21.88 -2.77
N ASP A 985 32.16 -22.42 -3.18
CA ASP A 985 32.04 -23.79 -3.71
C ASP A 985 31.95 -23.86 -5.24
N TYR A 986 31.57 -22.77 -5.92
CA TYR A 986 31.25 -22.81 -7.35
C TYR A 986 32.08 -21.81 -8.16
N SER A 987 32.56 -22.27 -9.33
CA SER A 987 33.15 -21.40 -10.36
C SER A 987 32.50 -21.72 -11.71
N GLY A 988 32.12 -20.68 -12.43
CA GLY A 988 31.51 -20.76 -13.75
C GLY A 988 32.51 -21.11 -14.85
N ILE A 989 31.98 -21.31 -16.05
CA ILE A 989 32.75 -21.77 -17.22
C ILE A 989 33.90 -20.81 -17.54
N PHE A 990 33.68 -19.49 -17.42
CA PHE A 990 34.72 -18.49 -17.72
C PHE A 990 35.72 -18.23 -16.58
N PHE A 991 35.47 -18.79 -15.38
CA PHE A 991 36.34 -18.67 -14.20
C PHE A 991 37.01 -20.00 -13.80
N GLY A 992 37.13 -20.92 -14.76
CA GLY A 992 37.98 -22.11 -14.61
C GLY A 992 37.38 -23.28 -13.82
N GLY A 993 36.06 -23.34 -13.64
CA GLY A 993 35.39 -24.40 -12.85
C GLY A 993 35.35 -25.81 -13.45
N GLY A 994 36.02 -26.06 -14.58
CA GLY A 994 36.16 -27.39 -15.19
C GLY A 994 34.82 -28.13 -15.42
N ASP A 995 34.81 -29.44 -15.16
CA ASP A 995 33.60 -30.28 -15.32
C ASP A 995 32.46 -29.88 -14.36
N ALA A 996 32.79 -29.33 -13.20
CA ALA A 996 31.80 -28.83 -12.24
C ALA A 996 31.02 -27.64 -12.80
N ALA A 997 31.67 -26.77 -13.59
CA ALA A 997 31.00 -25.66 -14.28
C ALA A 997 30.01 -26.15 -15.35
N TRP A 998 30.34 -27.22 -16.08
CA TRP A 998 29.42 -27.85 -17.04
C TRP A 998 28.24 -28.52 -16.36
N ARG A 999 28.46 -29.18 -15.20
CA ARG A 999 27.37 -29.69 -14.35
C ARG A 999 26.48 -28.55 -13.87
N LEU A 1000 27.05 -27.44 -13.38
CA LEU A 1000 26.31 -26.26 -12.96
C LEU A 1000 25.46 -25.70 -14.11
N LEU A 1001 26.03 -25.53 -15.31
CA LEU A 1001 25.24 -25.13 -16.50
C LEU A 1001 24.08 -26.08 -16.79
N GLY A 1002 24.30 -27.40 -16.72
CA GLY A 1002 23.26 -28.40 -16.89
C GLY A 1002 22.13 -28.28 -15.86
N VAL A 1003 22.47 -28.04 -14.60
CA VAL A 1003 21.50 -27.85 -13.51
C VAL A 1003 20.75 -26.52 -13.66
N GLN A 1004 21.42 -25.42 -14.02
CA GLN A 1004 20.78 -24.13 -14.30
C GLN A 1004 19.79 -24.23 -15.46
N VAL A 1005 20.16 -24.88 -16.57
CA VAL A 1005 19.27 -25.14 -17.71
C VAL A 1005 18.09 -26.04 -17.30
N LEU A 1006 18.33 -27.09 -16.52
CA LEU A 1006 17.26 -27.98 -16.04
C LEU A 1006 16.25 -27.22 -15.17
N GLY A 1007 16.72 -26.41 -14.22
CA GLY A 1007 15.85 -25.61 -13.36
C GLY A 1007 15.01 -24.60 -14.14
N ILE A 1008 15.62 -23.88 -15.10
CA ILE A 1008 14.90 -23.00 -16.04
C ILE A 1008 13.75 -23.77 -16.73
N LEU A 1009 14.05 -24.91 -17.36
CA LEU A 1009 13.05 -25.69 -18.10
C LEU A 1009 11.93 -26.25 -17.20
N VAL A 1010 12.27 -26.70 -15.99
CA VAL A 1010 11.30 -27.25 -15.03
C VAL A 1010 10.37 -26.18 -14.49
N LEU A 1011 10.91 -25.03 -14.09
CA LEU A 1011 10.12 -23.90 -13.57
C LEU A 1011 9.21 -23.30 -14.67
N MET A 1012 9.71 -23.20 -15.91
CA MET A 1012 8.87 -22.88 -17.06
C MET A 1012 7.75 -23.90 -17.27
N ALA A 1013 8.07 -25.21 -17.26
CA ALA A 1013 7.08 -26.25 -17.51
C ALA A 1013 5.96 -26.28 -16.46
N ILE A 1014 6.31 -26.11 -15.18
CA ILE A 1014 5.36 -26.02 -14.07
C ILE A 1014 4.43 -24.82 -14.30
N SER A 1015 4.98 -23.60 -14.41
CA SER A 1015 4.20 -22.37 -14.52
C SER A 1015 3.32 -22.33 -15.78
N LEU A 1016 3.87 -22.71 -16.94
CA LEU A 1016 3.10 -22.79 -18.19
C LEU A 1016 1.89 -23.73 -18.06
N THR A 1017 2.09 -24.91 -17.44
CA THR A 1017 1.05 -25.93 -17.33
C THR A 1017 0.01 -25.57 -16.28
N SER A 1018 0.42 -25.11 -15.10
CA SER A 1018 -0.51 -24.72 -14.03
C SER A 1018 -1.34 -23.51 -14.43
N THR A 1019 -0.73 -22.48 -15.03
CA THR A 1019 -1.46 -21.29 -15.47
C THR A 1019 -2.38 -21.59 -16.66
N TYR A 1020 -2.00 -22.50 -17.57
CA TYR A 1020 -2.91 -22.95 -18.64
C TYR A 1020 -4.19 -23.55 -18.07
N VAL A 1021 -4.06 -24.49 -17.13
CA VAL A 1021 -5.21 -25.13 -16.48
C VAL A 1021 -6.04 -24.11 -15.69
N LEU A 1022 -5.38 -23.23 -14.93
CA LEU A 1022 -6.02 -22.21 -14.12
C LEU A 1022 -6.82 -21.21 -14.97
N VAL A 1023 -6.22 -20.60 -16.00
CA VAL A 1023 -6.89 -19.60 -16.84
C VAL A 1023 -8.02 -20.24 -17.65
N MET A 1024 -7.85 -21.49 -18.11
CA MET A 1024 -8.93 -22.27 -18.74
C MET A 1024 -10.13 -22.47 -17.80
N LEU A 1025 -9.89 -22.84 -16.53
CA LEU A 1025 -10.95 -23.00 -15.53
C LEU A 1025 -11.61 -21.66 -15.15
N VAL A 1026 -10.82 -20.59 -15.00
CA VAL A 1026 -11.33 -19.25 -14.65
C VAL A 1026 -12.17 -18.66 -15.78
N ASP A 1027 -11.74 -18.78 -17.06
CA ASP A 1027 -12.53 -18.31 -18.20
C ASP A 1027 -13.82 -19.14 -18.39
N LEU A 1028 -13.78 -20.44 -18.11
CA LEU A 1028 -14.96 -21.33 -18.12
C LEU A 1028 -15.99 -20.96 -17.03
N LEU A 1029 -15.54 -20.57 -15.84
CA LEU A 1029 -16.42 -20.28 -14.69
C LEU A 1029 -16.92 -18.82 -14.65
N PHE A 1030 -16.06 -17.86 -15.02
CA PHE A 1030 -16.31 -16.43 -14.78
C PHE A 1030 -16.13 -15.53 -16.01
N GLY A 1031 -15.43 -16.00 -17.05
CA GLY A 1031 -15.02 -15.18 -18.19
C GLY A 1031 -13.85 -14.25 -17.88
N PHE A 1032 -12.67 -14.55 -18.40
CA PHE A 1032 -11.40 -13.90 -18.09
C PHE A 1032 -11.22 -12.54 -18.78
N ARG A 1033 -11.58 -12.45 -20.08
CA ARG A 1033 -11.61 -11.16 -20.81
C ARG A 1033 -12.96 -10.45 -20.63
N VAL A 1034 -12.93 -9.13 -20.43
CA VAL A 1034 -14.11 -8.26 -20.50
C VAL A 1034 -14.73 -8.22 -21.90
N SER A 1035 -15.98 -7.73 -22.00
CA SER A 1035 -16.66 -7.55 -23.29
C SER A 1035 -16.09 -6.38 -24.10
N ARG A 1036 -16.32 -6.38 -25.42
CA ARG A 1036 -15.87 -5.33 -26.35
C ARG A 1036 -16.35 -3.93 -25.94
N ALA A 1037 -17.59 -3.83 -25.44
CA ALA A 1037 -18.15 -2.57 -24.97
C ALA A 1037 -17.43 -2.06 -23.72
N CYS A 1038 -17.16 -2.94 -22.75
CA CYS A 1038 -16.44 -2.59 -21.52
C CYS A 1038 -15.00 -2.11 -21.80
N GLU A 1039 -14.30 -2.79 -22.71
CA GLU A 1039 -12.92 -2.43 -23.09
C GLU A 1039 -12.84 -1.10 -23.85
N LEU A 1040 -13.87 -0.75 -24.62
CA LEU A 1040 -13.96 0.54 -25.33
C LEU A 1040 -14.39 1.70 -24.41
N ILE A 1041 -15.29 1.47 -23.46
CA ILE A 1041 -15.75 2.47 -22.49
C ILE A 1041 -14.65 2.76 -21.45
N GLY A 1042 -13.94 1.72 -20.99
CA GLY A 1042 -12.94 1.80 -19.94
C GLY A 1042 -13.37 1.12 -18.64
N LEU A 1043 -12.43 0.47 -17.98
CA LEU A 1043 -12.65 -0.29 -16.75
C LEU A 1043 -12.79 0.62 -15.52
N ASP A 1044 -12.28 1.84 -15.55
CA ASP A 1044 -12.47 2.81 -14.47
C ASP A 1044 -13.95 3.16 -14.31
N PHE A 1045 -14.65 3.40 -15.43
CA PHE A 1045 -16.10 3.61 -15.42
C PHE A 1045 -16.87 2.31 -15.18
N TRP A 1046 -16.49 1.22 -15.85
CA TRP A 1046 -17.25 -0.04 -15.82
C TRP A 1046 -17.16 -0.79 -14.48
N GLU A 1047 -15.96 -0.91 -13.89
CA GLU A 1047 -15.72 -1.70 -12.68
C GLU A 1047 -15.71 -0.83 -11.40
N HIS A 1048 -15.49 0.49 -11.53
CA HIS A 1048 -15.33 1.42 -10.38
C HIS A 1048 -16.22 2.67 -10.41
N GLN A 1049 -17.09 2.83 -11.41
CA GLN A 1049 -17.96 4.02 -11.60
C GLN A 1049 -17.20 5.37 -11.62
N PHE A 1050 -15.92 5.34 -12.00
CA PHE A 1050 -15.11 6.54 -12.11
C PHE A 1050 -15.12 7.08 -13.54
N ASP A 1051 -15.61 8.31 -13.71
CA ASP A 1051 -15.58 9.04 -14.99
C ASP A 1051 -14.38 10.00 -15.00
N ASP A 1052 -13.48 9.83 -15.97
CA ASP A 1052 -12.33 10.71 -16.19
C ASP A 1052 -12.69 12.01 -16.93
N GLY A 1053 -13.97 12.17 -17.30
CA GLY A 1053 -14.48 13.30 -18.07
C GLY A 1053 -14.31 13.13 -19.58
N SER A 1054 -13.87 11.95 -20.06
CA SER A 1054 -13.80 11.64 -21.49
C SER A 1054 -15.15 11.29 -22.11
N LEU A 1055 -16.14 10.91 -21.28
CA LEU A 1055 -17.51 10.66 -21.70
C LEU A 1055 -18.29 11.98 -21.80
N ASP A 1056 -18.74 12.35 -23.00
CA ASP A 1056 -19.65 13.50 -23.14
C ASP A 1056 -20.98 13.23 -22.41
N ALA A 1057 -21.69 14.28 -21.97
CA ALA A 1057 -22.89 14.13 -21.14
C ALA A 1057 -24.05 13.38 -21.83
N GLY A 1058 -24.08 13.35 -23.18
CA GLY A 1058 -25.02 12.54 -23.96
C GLY A 1058 -24.60 11.07 -23.98
N THR A 1059 -23.32 10.79 -24.24
CA THR A 1059 -22.74 9.44 -24.21
C THR A 1059 -22.75 8.83 -22.81
N HIS A 1060 -22.54 9.62 -21.75
CA HIS A 1060 -22.68 9.19 -20.35
C HIS A 1060 -24.14 8.75 -20.07
N LYS A 1061 -25.14 9.55 -20.49
CA LYS A 1061 -26.57 9.15 -20.39
C LYS A 1061 -26.91 7.94 -21.26
N ALA A 1062 -26.43 7.89 -22.49
CA ALA A 1062 -26.67 6.77 -23.42
C ALA A 1062 -26.00 5.48 -22.94
N THR A 1063 -24.83 5.57 -22.30
CA THR A 1063 -24.14 4.45 -21.67
C THR A 1063 -24.91 3.99 -20.43
N LEU A 1064 -25.26 4.86 -19.49
CA LEU A 1064 -26.09 4.48 -18.34
C LEU A 1064 -27.44 3.85 -18.74
N TYR A 1065 -28.09 4.39 -19.77
CA TYR A 1065 -29.33 3.82 -20.34
C TYR A 1065 -29.08 2.48 -21.06
N GLY A 1066 -28.00 2.38 -21.83
CA GLY A 1066 -27.58 1.13 -22.48
C GLY A 1066 -27.26 0.04 -21.47
N LEU A 1067 -26.59 0.39 -20.37
CA LEU A 1067 -26.23 -0.51 -19.28
C LEU A 1067 -27.44 -0.92 -18.43
N SER A 1068 -28.39 -0.02 -18.16
CA SER A 1068 -29.65 -0.41 -17.50
C SER A 1068 -30.45 -1.40 -18.35
N LYS A 1069 -30.52 -1.16 -19.66
CA LYS A 1069 -31.17 -2.04 -20.64
C LYS A 1069 -30.43 -3.37 -20.81
N MET A 1070 -29.10 -3.37 -20.83
CA MET A 1070 -28.27 -4.58 -20.88
C MET A 1070 -28.35 -5.39 -19.59
N ARG A 1071 -28.53 -4.74 -18.43
CA ARG A 1071 -28.81 -5.39 -17.13
C ARG A 1071 -30.22 -5.98 -17.08
N GLU A 1072 -31.22 -5.33 -17.67
CA GLU A 1072 -32.54 -5.94 -17.92
C GLU A 1072 -32.45 -7.15 -18.85
N ASP A 1073 -31.70 -7.07 -19.95
CA ASP A 1073 -31.55 -8.17 -20.90
C ASP A 1073 -30.72 -9.33 -20.34
N LEU A 1074 -29.70 -9.08 -19.50
CA LEU A 1074 -28.96 -10.12 -18.78
C LEU A 1074 -29.81 -10.78 -17.69
N SER A 1075 -30.65 -10.03 -16.96
CA SER A 1075 -31.63 -10.58 -16.00
C SER A 1075 -32.88 -11.19 -16.67
N ARG A 1076 -33.04 -11.01 -17.98
CA ARG A 1076 -33.91 -11.85 -18.82
C ARG A 1076 -33.18 -13.11 -19.29
N ARG A 1077 -31.91 -13.03 -19.71
CA ARG A 1077 -31.10 -14.19 -20.12
C ARG A 1077 -30.82 -15.17 -18.99
N SER A 1078 -30.67 -14.73 -17.74
CA SER A 1078 -30.55 -15.65 -16.59
C SER A 1078 -31.78 -16.54 -16.42
N ARG A 1079 -32.99 -16.04 -16.73
CA ARG A 1079 -34.24 -16.83 -16.78
C ARG A 1079 -34.33 -17.80 -17.97
N TYR A 1080 -33.45 -17.67 -18.97
CA TYR A 1080 -33.30 -18.67 -20.04
C TYR A 1080 -32.19 -19.70 -19.77
N LEU A 1081 -31.42 -19.54 -18.68
CA LEU A 1081 -30.40 -20.51 -18.24
C LEU A 1081 -30.92 -21.51 -17.19
N GLU A 1082 -32.20 -21.44 -16.80
CA GLU A 1082 -32.92 -22.53 -16.12
C GLU A 1082 -33.24 -23.70 -17.09
N VAL A 1083 -32.25 -24.12 -17.89
CA VAL A 1083 -32.35 -25.36 -18.68
C VAL A 1083 -31.88 -26.52 -17.79
N SER A 1084 -32.84 -27.35 -17.39
CA SER A 1084 -32.64 -28.55 -16.57
C SER A 1084 -31.37 -29.35 -16.95
N PRO A 1085 -30.56 -29.81 -15.97
CA PRO A 1085 -29.21 -30.36 -16.19
C PRO A 1085 -29.13 -31.70 -16.96
N LYS A 1086 -30.22 -32.19 -17.58
CA LYS A 1086 -30.30 -33.52 -18.21
C LYS A 1086 -29.76 -33.63 -19.65
N LYS A 1087 -29.18 -32.58 -20.25
CA LYS A 1087 -28.71 -32.60 -21.66
C LYS A 1087 -27.18 -32.69 -21.89
N TRP A 1088 -26.38 -32.86 -20.84
CA TRP A 1088 -24.92 -32.88 -20.96
C TRP A 1088 -24.30 -34.19 -21.49
N PHE A 1089 -25.08 -35.26 -21.67
CA PHE A 1089 -24.58 -36.57 -22.11
C PHE A 1089 -25.14 -37.04 -23.47
N THR A 1090 -24.73 -36.37 -24.55
CA THR A 1090 -24.71 -36.98 -25.90
C THR A 1090 -23.51 -36.46 -26.70
N LEU A 1091 -22.51 -37.32 -26.89
CA LEU A 1091 -21.42 -37.10 -27.84
C LEU A 1091 -21.95 -37.17 -29.29
N PRO A 1092 -21.47 -36.33 -30.24
CA PRO A 1092 -21.93 -36.39 -31.62
C PRO A 1092 -21.44 -37.66 -32.32
N LYS A 1093 -22.35 -38.43 -32.93
CA LYS A 1093 -22.01 -39.48 -33.90
C LYS A 1093 -22.13 -38.94 -35.33
N GLY A 1094 -21.15 -39.24 -36.18
CA GLY A 1094 -21.32 -39.22 -37.64
C GLY A 1094 -20.64 -38.07 -38.39
N LEU A 1095 -19.33 -38.20 -38.62
CA LEU A 1095 -18.65 -37.55 -39.75
C LEU A 1095 -18.61 -38.53 -40.94
N SER A 1096 -19.46 -38.32 -41.95
CA SER A 1096 -19.35 -39.00 -43.25
C SER A 1096 -20.21 -38.31 -44.32
N GLY A 1097 -19.64 -38.02 -45.51
CA GLY A 1097 -20.45 -37.74 -46.71
C GLY A 1097 -20.28 -36.37 -47.38
N SER A 1098 -19.13 -36.17 -48.03
CA SER A 1098 -18.94 -35.51 -49.34
C SER A 1098 -19.98 -34.52 -49.95
N SER A 1099 -19.43 -33.39 -50.39
CA SER A 1099 -19.55 -32.75 -51.73
C SER A 1099 -20.78 -31.94 -52.18
N ALA A 1100 -20.45 -30.68 -52.53
CA ALA A 1100 -20.90 -29.88 -53.69
C ALA A 1100 -22.21 -29.07 -53.60
N PRO A 1101 -22.30 -27.89 -54.28
CA PRO A 1101 -23.32 -26.87 -54.02
C PRO A 1101 -24.51 -26.91 -55.00
N GLY A 1102 -25.66 -26.43 -54.55
CA GLY A 1102 -26.88 -26.34 -55.36
C GLY A 1102 -27.76 -25.15 -54.97
N ASN A 1103 -28.31 -24.48 -55.97
CA ASN A 1103 -29.15 -23.29 -55.86
C ASN A 1103 -30.65 -23.64 -55.69
N LEU A 1104 -31.42 -22.60 -55.29
CA LEU A 1104 -32.83 -22.35 -55.64
C LEU A 1104 -33.98 -23.14 -54.96
N SER A 1105 -34.81 -22.31 -54.30
CA SER A 1105 -36.27 -22.18 -54.44
C SER A 1105 -37.26 -23.28 -54.04
N GLU A 1106 -38.24 -22.80 -53.26
CA GLU A 1106 -39.69 -23.08 -53.34
C GLU A 1106 -40.28 -24.37 -52.77
N ALA A 1107 -41.45 -24.15 -52.13
CA ALA A 1107 -42.63 -25.01 -52.05
C ALA A 1107 -42.47 -26.43 -51.44
N SER A 1108 -43.34 -26.95 -50.59
CA SER A 1108 -44.52 -26.52 -49.82
C SER A 1108 -45.26 -27.82 -49.52
N THR A 1109 -45.99 -27.95 -48.39
CA THR A 1109 -47.06 -28.95 -48.17
C THR A 1109 -46.61 -30.44 -48.22
N THR A 1110 -47.21 -31.42 -47.53
CA THR A 1110 -48.38 -31.49 -46.63
C THR A 1110 -48.31 -32.81 -45.86
N ASP A 1111 -49.00 -32.89 -44.72
CA ASP A 1111 -49.61 -34.12 -44.14
C ASP A 1111 -48.70 -35.31 -43.75
N ALA A 1112 -49.14 -36.29 -42.97
CA ALA A 1112 -49.97 -36.33 -41.74
C ALA A 1112 -49.85 -37.77 -41.18
N GLU A 1113 -50.35 -38.03 -39.97
CA GLU A 1113 -50.67 -39.37 -39.43
C GLU A 1113 -49.45 -40.31 -39.09
N GLN A 1114 -49.50 -41.27 -38.14
CA GLN A 1114 -50.38 -41.60 -37.02
C GLN A 1114 -49.67 -42.67 -36.10
N PHE A 1115 -50.33 -43.07 -34.99
CA PHE A 1115 -50.18 -44.33 -34.22
C PHE A 1115 -49.02 -44.57 -33.19
N THR A 1116 -49.39 -44.45 -31.89
CA THR A 1116 -49.23 -45.42 -30.75
C THR A 1116 -47.93 -46.23 -30.56
N GLY A 1117 -47.35 -46.47 -29.37
CA GLY A 1117 -47.87 -46.61 -28.00
C GLY A 1117 -47.27 -47.88 -27.33
N VAL A 1118 -47.25 -47.97 -25.97
CA VAL A 1118 -46.91 -49.15 -25.12
C VAL A 1118 -45.39 -49.49 -25.02
N ALA A 1119 -44.74 -49.83 -23.88
CA ALA A 1119 -45.08 -49.96 -22.44
C ALA A 1119 -43.86 -49.67 -21.51
N GLU A 1120 -44.10 -49.58 -20.19
CA GLU A 1120 -43.11 -49.46 -19.10
C GLU A 1120 -42.42 -50.79 -18.72
N PRO A 1121 -41.39 -50.77 -17.83
CA PRO A 1121 -41.66 -51.24 -16.46
C PRO A 1121 -41.05 -50.39 -15.31
N GLU A 1122 -41.61 -50.55 -14.10
CA GLU A 1122 -41.29 -49.86 -12.83
C GLU A 1122 -40.16 -50.52 -11.96
N ARG A 1123 -39.83 -49.82 -10.84
CA ARG A 1123 -39.34 -50.27 -9.50
C ARG A 1123 -37.84 -50.19 -9.21
N ASP A 1124 -37.39 -49.87 -8.00
CA ASP A 1124 -38.03 -49.34 -6.76
C ASP A 1124 -36.92 -48.71 -5.85
N GLY A 1125 -37.27 -47.83 -4.89
CA GLY A 1125 -36.29 -47.32 -3.90
C GLY A 1125 -36.81 -46.22 -2.95
N GLN A 1126 -37.17 -46.59 -1.71
CA GLN A 1126 -37.92 -45.77 -0.75
C GLN A 1126 -37.11 -44.69 0.01
N GLY A 1127 -37.81 -43.62 0.43
CA GLY A 1127 -37.37 -42.60 1.42
C GLY A 1127 -38.50 -42.27 2.43
N THR A 1128 -38.15 -41.76 3.60
CA THR A 1128 -38.96 -41.84 4.85
C THR A 1128 -39.99 -40.73 5.09
N SER A 1129 -40.96 -40.97 5.98
CA SER A 1129 -42.11 -40.07 6.21
C SER A 1129 -41.82 -38.78 6.97
N SER A 1130 -40.58 -38.56 7.44
CA SER A 1130 -40.10 -37.27 7.95
C SER A 1130 -40.07 -36.22 6.84
N ASP A 1131 -39.64 -36.63 5.65
CA ASP A 1131 -39.20 -35.72 4.60
C ASP A 1131 -40.42 -35.06 3.93
N ARG A 1132 -41.51 -35.83 3.77
CA ARG A 1132 -42.81 -35.31 3.31
C ARG A 1132 -43.42 -34.25 4.22
N LYS A 1133 -43.12 -34.24 5.54
CA LYS A 1133 -43.59 -33.17 6.43
C LYS A 1133 -42.74 -31.90 6.29
N MET A 1134 -41.46 -32.03 5.95
CA MET A 1134 -40.60 -30.87 5.67
C MET A 1134 -40.93 -30.24 4.31
N GLU A 1135 -41.13 -31.06 3.26
CA GLU A 1135 -41.58 -30.56 1.93
C GLU A 1135 -42.93 -29.83 2.00
N GLU A 1136 -43.91 -30.40 2.73
CA GLU A 1136 -45.23 -29.79 2.93
C GLU A 1136 -45.15 -28.46 3.71
N LEU A 1137 -44.19 -28.33 4.63
CA LEU A 1137 -43.95 -27.08 5.38
C LEU A 1137 -43.28 -26.02 4.51
N MET A 1138 -42.20 -26.39 3.80
CA MET A 1138 -41.47 -25.50 2.88
C MET A 1138 -42.37 -25.01 1.74
N ARG A 1139 -43.24 -25.86 1.21
CA ARG A 1139 -44.22 -25.50 0.18
C ARG A 1139 -45.28 -24.51 0.69
N LYS A 1140 -45.63 -24.55 1.99
CA LYS A 1140 -46.54 -23.56 2.60
C LYS A 1140 -45.86 -22.23 2.90
N VAL A 1141 -44.57 -22.24 3.27
CA VAL A 1141 -43.76 -21.02 3.44
C VAL A 1141 -43.59 -20.28 2.10
N GLN A 1142 -43.26 -20.99 1.01
CA GLN A 1142 -43.10 -20.38 -0.32
C GLN A 1142 -44.39 -19.73 -0.86
N VAL A 1143 -45.57 -20.29 -0.55
CA VAL A 1143 -46.86 -19.66 -0.91
C VAL A 1143 -47.13 -18.41 -0.07
N LEU A 1144 -46.68 -18.37 1.18
CA LEU A 1144 -46.81 -17.20 2.06
C LEU A 1144 -45.92 -16.04 1.59
N GLU A 1145 -44.66 -16.31 1.24
CA GLU A 1145 -43.72 -15.31 0.68
C GLU A 1145 -44.23 -14.69 -0.62
N HIS A 1146 -44.91 -15.49 -1.47
CA HIS A 1146 -45.50 -15.01 -2.71
C HIS A 1146 -46.70 -14.07 -2.47
N GLN A 1147 -47.56 -14.36 -1.47
CA GLN A 1147 -48.68 -13.47 -1.12
C GLN A 1147 -48.23 -12.18 -0.42
N ILE A 1148 -47.20 -12.23 0.43
CA ILE A 1148 -46.61 -11.03 1.07
C ILE A 1148 -45.93 -10.13 0.02
N SER A 1149 -45.27 -10.72 -0.98
CA SER A 1149 -44.67 -9.96 -2.09
C SER A 1149 -45.72 -9.20 -2.92
N LEU A 1150 -46.88 -9.82 -3.20
CA LEU A 1150 -47.96 -9.19 -3.97
C LEU A 1150 -48.65 -8.05 -3.20
N LEU A 1151 -48.83 -8.17 -1.88
CA LEU A 1151 -49.38 -7.09 -1.05
C LEU A 1151 -48.43 -5.89 -0.94
N THR A 1152 -47.13 -6.13 -0.83
CA THR A 1152 -46.11 -5.06 -0.74
C THR A 1152 -45.99 -4.27 -2.04
N VAL A 1153 -46.09 -4.92 -3.20
CA VAL A 1153 -46.05 -4.27 -4.52
C VAL A 1153 -47.33 -3.47 -4.83
N GLY A 1154 -48.48 -3.89 -4.29
CA GLY A 1154 -49.73 -3.12 -4.39
C GLY A 1154 -49.71 -1.82 -3.58
N ALA A 1155 -49.17 -1.86 -2.35
CA ALA A 1155 -49.13 -0.70 -1.46
C ALA A 1155 -48.20 0.42 -1.95
N LEU A 1156 -47.04 0.08 -2.52
CA LEU A 1156 -46.05 1.07 -2.97
C LEU A 1156 -46.46 1.83 -4.25
N ARG A 1157 -47.39 1.29 -5.06
CA ARG A 1157 -47.77 1.92 -6.34
C ARG A 1157 -48.74 3.10 -6.19
N ASN A 1158 -49.45 3.20 -5.06
CA ASN A 1158 -50.33 4.33 -4.74
C ASN A 1158 -49.63 5.44 -3.92
N ALA A 1159 -48.36 5.27 -3.56
CA ALA A 1159 -47.60 6.23 -2.75
C ALA A 1159 -46.78 7.25 -3.58
N GLN A 1160 -46.81 7.18 -4.92
CA GLN A 1160 -45.99 8.01 -5.82
C GLN A 1160 -46.79 8.99 -6.69
N SER A 1161 -48.04 9.30 -6.32
CA SER A 1161 -48.91 10.25 -7.06
C SER A 1161 -49.54 11.32 -6.16
N ALA A 1162 -48.81 11.81 -5.16
CA ALA A 1162 -49.22 12.92 -4.30
C ALA A 1162 -48.19 14.05 -4.32
N GLU A 1163 -48.60 15.23 -4.77
CA GLU A 1163 -47.80 16.46 -4.70
C GLU A 1163 -47.73 16.99 -3.25
N PRO A 1164 -46.66 17.71 -2.86
CA PRO A 1164 -46.50 18.23 -1.50
C PRO A 1164 -47.32 19.52 -1.29
N GLY A 1165 -48.60 19.37 -0.93
CA GLY A 1165 -49.46 20.45 -0.46
C GLY A 1165 -49.66 20.44 1.06
N THR A 1166 -49.11 21.46 1.74
CA THR A 1166 -49.54 22.03 3.04
C THR A 1166 -50.10 21.09 4.12
N PHE A 1167 -49.35 20.93 5.22
CA PHE A 1167 -49.85 20.40 6.49
C PHE A 1167 -50.08 21.55 7.49
N GLU A 1168 -51.21 22.25 7.38
CA GLU A 1168 -51.76 23.09 8.44
C GLU A 1168 -53.22 22.69 8.70
N ASP A 1169 -53.52 22.49 9.98
CA ASP A 1169 -54.82 22.41 10.66
C ASP A 1169 -56.01 21.64 10.03
N ILE A 1170 -56.26 20.45 10.59
CA ILE A 1170 -57.63 19.95 10.78
C ILE A 1170 -58.01 20.10 12.26
N CYS A 1171 -58.53 21.27 12.62
CA CYS A 1171 -59.39 21.41 13.80
C CYS A 1171 -60.34 22.62 13.71
N GLY A 1172 -61.50 22.41 13.07
CA GLY A 1172 -62.70 23.19 13.38
C GLY A 1172 -63.24 24.19 12.34
N ARG A 1173 -64.32 23.78 11.65
CA ARG A 1173 -65.53 24.57 11.37
C ARG A 1173 -65.41 26.00 10.76
N GLY A 1174 -65.48 26.06 9.42
CA GLY A 1174 -66.68 26.55 8.73
C GLY A 1174 -66.76 27.99 8.15
N VAL A 1175 -67.73 28.13 7.22
CA VAL A 1175 -68.47 29.35 6.83
C VAL A 1175 -67.86 30.31 5.77
N ARG A 1176 -68.50 30.34 4.56
CA ARG A 1176 -68.70 31.46 3.59
C ARG A 1176 -67.45 32.12 2.93
N SER A 1177 -67.28 32.20 1.60
CA SER A 1177 -68.06 32.72 0.45
C SER A 1177 -67.74 34.18 0.05
N GLU A 1178 -67.89 34.51 -1.25
CA GLU A 1178 -67.79 35.84 -1.92
C GLU A 1178 -66.38 36.21 -2.50
N ILE A 1179 -66.18 36.35 -3.84
CA ILE A 1179 -66.38 37.53 -4.75
C ILE A 1179 -65.24 38.59 -4.55
N CYS A 1180 -64.52 39.20 -5.52
CA CYS A 1180 -64.74 39.53 -6.95
C CYS A 1180 -63.42 39.70 -7.81
N ILE A 1181 -63.56 40.22 -9.04
CA ILE A 1181 -62.64 40.32 -10.21
C ILE A 1181 -62.83 41.73 -10.87
N PRO A 1182 -61.95 42.40 -11.72
CA PRO A 1182 -60.65 42.11 -12.38
C PRO A 1182 -59.55 43.20 -12.02
N PRO A 1183 -58.58 43.71 -12.86
CA PRO A 1183 -57.98 43.26 -14.14
C PRO A 1183 -56.42 43.31 -14.29
N SER A 1184 -55.92 42.64 -15.33
CA SER A 1184 -54.60 42.87 -15.96
C SER A 1184 -54.64 43.98 -17.03
N PRO A 1185 -53.48 44.58 -17.35
CA PRO A 1185 -53.05 44.66 -18.76
C PRO A 1185 -51.52 44.44 -18.91
N THR A 1186 -50.94 44.00 -20.03
CA THR A 1186 -51.46 43.46 -21.31
C THR A 1186 -50.35 42.66 -22.01
N GLU A 1187 -50.78 41.70 -22.82
CA GLU A 1187 -50.10 41.01 -23.94
C GLU A 1187 -49.29 41.93 -24.91
N PRO A 1188 -48.46 41.40 -25.85
CA PRO A 1188 -48.61 40.08 -26.49
C PRO A 1188 -47.38 39.18 -26.67
N SER A 1189 -47.67 37.88 -26.62
CA SER A 1189 -46.94 36.83 -27.31
C SER A 1189 -47.64 36.45 -28.62
N ALA A 1190 -46.94 35.65 -29.43
CA ALA A 1190 -47.46 34.74 -30.45
C ALA A 1190 -48.06 35.30 -31.76
N SER A 1191 -47.50 34.81 -32.87
CA SER A 1191 -48.32 34.08 -33.85
C SER A 1191 -47.61 32.77 -34.24
N GLU A 1192 -48.19 31.65 -33.83
CA GLU A 1192 -48.01 30.38 -34.54
C GLU A 1192 -48.67 30.48 -35.94
N PRO A 1193 -48.37 29.55 -36.87
CA PRO A 1193 -49.32 28.44 -36.99
C PRO A 1193 -48.68 27.06 -37.24
N LYS A 1194 -49.12 26.07 -36.44
CA LYS A 1194 -49.61 24.73 -36.85
C LYS A 1194 -48.91 24.00 -38.02
N ALA A 1195 -48.40 22.78 -37.75
CA ALA A 1195 -49.02 21.51 -38.19
C ALA A 1195 -48.03 20.33 -38.34
N GLN A 1196 -48.30 19.26 -37.58
CA GLN A 1196 -48.34 17.83 -37.98
C GLN A 1196 -47.24 17.19 -38.87
N LYS A 1197 -46.91 15.93 -38.49
CA LYS A 1197 -46.30 14.82 -39.29
C LYS A 1197 -44.77 14.86 -39.48
N VAL A 1198 -44.06 13.73 -39.62
CA VAL A 1198 -44.16 12.32 -39.14
C VAL A 1198 -42.93 11.58 -39.72
N VAL A 1199 -42.18 10.81 -38.91
CA VAL A 1199 -41.20 9.76 -39.35
C VAL A 1199 -39.98 10.30 -40.15
N ASP A 1200 -38.76 9.73 -40.09
CA ASP A 1200 -38.21 8.53 -39.43
C ASP A 1200 -37.31 8.86 -38.21
#